data_AF-A0A1Q7F934-F1
#
_entry.id   AF-A0A1Q7F934-F1
#
_cell.length_a   1.000
_cell.length_b   1.000
_cell.length_c   1.000
_cell.angle_alpha   90.00
_cell.angle_beta   90.00
_cell.angle_gamma   90.00
#
_symmetry.space_group_name_H-M   'P 1'
#
loop_
_entity.id
_entity.type
_entity.pdbx_description
1 polymer ?
#
loop_
_entity_poly.entity_id
_entity_poly.type
_entity_poly.pdbx_seq_one_letter_code
_entity_poly.pdbx_strand_id
1 'polypeptide(L)'
;MFYRLRVVGFLLWSFIFSAAQDIDSVPSVQKRNLASIADEIADSAERSAFLQLFKPAAPAEMRARAEAFQARFPQSAFLAQAYEVAARGCFDLGEYELGLSYAQKSLVLLPENPLLLVPVADVEARQHLNSAAIAHAREALDDLDRFAGPASVRDEDWPNVKQQLKSTANFAKGRAQLQAALTQPMGETRRELLKNSEASLLEALHFNNQDLEIAYVLGLAHVSSGKAMEASSSFAAVYRGGSEFALKALDNLRAIYRLLYPKPTVSFETFAQQAGDRWAAALQNSNKATEKQVPARPAAVSYFGSDSCRACHAAIYQHWSESGMSKMFRPYASQNIIGDFKNKEFYLGDEPEYRGGKLELKRGPDRHLFARMAVRENRHYFDILQSDGKWHSYPVDYTIGSKFEQAYATKLPNGEIHVFPIQYNVLHKQWINFWKVIDGPGSERADPRTWERLDASTSYQAICAVCHTSQLRNAKGGGFDVNNVEFKEPGIDCEMCHGPSGGHVIEMSEHDYHPKEPLDPPVNFHKIDSRKSVAICAQCHMQSAIRNSGPNGELNYVSSREFFGNRLRQPFGEFSRKGFYKDGRFRQTTFIVEALERSQCFKKADLSCGNCHDPHSRDSASSPTSLKFRDEPDLMCTGCHSQFRGAAAISRHSHHSAASEGSRCVSCHMPRIMDALLFRASYHQIDDIPNAEMTKRFGQEESPNACLLCHTEKNAEWVGEKMSGWRPLRTSAR
;
A
#
# COMPACT_ATOMS: atom_id res chain seq x y z
N MET A 1 -8.70 30.34 16.87
CA MET A 1 -8.55 28.95 17.36
C MET A 1 -9.18 27.81 16.52
N PHE A 2 -10.40 27.87 15.96
CA PHE A 2 -11.07 26.70 15.29
C PHE A 2 -10.91 26.58 13.75
N TYR A 3 -10.07 27.40 13.12
CA TYR A 3 -10.10 27.54 11.65
C TYR A 3 -9.43 26.37 10.89
N ARG A 4 -8.34 25.76 11.41
CA ARG A 4 -7.58 24.73 10.66
C ARG A 4 -8.32 23.41 10.47
N LEU A 5 -9.05 22.93 11.48
CA LEU A 5 -9.87 21.71 11.40
C LEU A 5 -11.13 21.95 10.54
N ARG A 6 -11.71 23.16 10.59
CA ARG A 6 -12.90 23.53 9.80
C ARG A 6 -12.63 23.58 8.30
N VAL A 7 -11.46 24.04 7.84
CA VAL A 7 -11.16 24.14 6.40
C VAL A 7 -10.96 22.76 5.76
N VAL A 8 -10.36 21.80 6.47
CA VAL A 8 -10.26 20.40 6.00
C VAL A 8 -11.63 19.71 6.05
N GLY A 9 -12.43 19.98 7.08
CA GLY A 9 -13.81 19.48 7.16
C GLY A 9 -14.70 20.00 6.03
N PHE A 10 -14.56 21.27 5.63
CA PHE A 10 -15.34 21.87 4.54
C PHE A 10 -14.93 21.39 3.13
N LEU A 11 -13.65 21.10 2.89
CA LEU A 11 -13.16 20.62 1.58
C LEU A 11 -13.45 19.14 1.32
N LEU A 12 -13.74 18.36 2.36
CA LEU A 12 -14.22 16.97 2.25
C LEU A 12 -15.76 16.88 2.10
N TRP A 13 -16.46 18.02 2.05
CA TRP A 13 -17.91 18.11 2.22
C TRP A 13 -18.65 18.64 0.99
N SER A 14 -18.42 18.03 -0.18
CA SER A 14 -19.25 18.31 -1.35
C SER A 14 -19.52 17.05 -2.17
N PHE A 15 -20.73 16.52 -1.94
CA PHE A 15 -21.50 15.61 -2.77
C PHE A 15 -20.99 14.17 -2.99
N ILE A 16 -21.80 13.27 -2.46
CA ILE A 16 -21.92 11.82 -2.72
C ILE A 16 -21.77 11.53 -4.22
N PHE A 17 -20.79 10.70 -4.61
CA PHE A 17 -20.96 9.46 -5.37
C PHE A 17 -19.60 8.73 -5.53
N SER A 18 -19.57 7.50 -5.03
CA SER A 18 -18.94 6.31 -5.62
C SER A 18 -17.43 6.22 -5.86
N ALA A 19 -16.81 5.20 -5.25
CA ALA A 19 -15.94 4.21 -5.93
C ALA A 19 -15.60 3.05 -4.98
N ALA A 20 -15.68 1.83 -5.48
CA ALA A 20 -14.98 0.62 -5.05
C ALA A 20 -14.31 0.11 -6.30
N GLN A 21 -13.00 -0.07 -6.22
CA GLN A 21 -12.25 -0.75 -7.26
C GLN A 21 -12.34 -2.26 -7.02
N ASP A 22 -12.82 -3.00 -8.02
CA ASP A 22 -12.67 -4.45 -8.07
C ASP A 22 -11.19 -4.83 -8.06
N ILE A 23 -10.87 -5.97 -7.45
CA ILE A 23 -9.51 -6.48 -7.38
C ILE A 23 -8.97 -6.70 -8.80
N ASP A 24 -7.83 -6.06 -9.08
CA ASP A 24 -7.06 -6.25 -10.31
C ASP A 24 -7.86 -6.04 -11.62
N SER A 25 -8.84 -5.13 -11.65
CA SER A 25 -9.65 -4.89 -12.86
C SER A 25 -9.23 -3.70 -13.71
N VAL A 26 -8.50 -2.70 -13.17
CA VAL A 26 -8.04 -1.53 -13.95
C VAL A 26 -6.78 -0.90 -13.33
N PRO A 27 -5.60 -0.88 -14.00
CA PRO A 27 -4.40 -0.20 -13.53
C PRO A 27 -4.38 1.32 -13.84
N SER A 28 -5.49 1.88 -14.33
CA SER A 28 -5.59 3.27 -14.81
C SER A 28 -6.81 4.00 -14.23
N VAL A 29 -6.73 5.33 -14.20
CA VAL A 29 -7.77 6.23 -13.65
C VAL A 29 -8.93 6.48 -14.64
N GLN A 30 -8.84 6.01 -15.89
CA GLN A 30 -9.80 6.37 -16.94
C GLN A 30 -10.96 5.37 -17.07
N LYS A 31 -12.20 5.90 -17.03
CA LYS A 31 -13.51 5.21 -17.19
C LYS A 31 -13.79 4.11 -16.16
N ARG A 32 -14.08 4.52 -14.91
CA ARG A 32 -14.62 3.63 -13.86
C ARG A 32 -16.12 3.42 -14.08
N ASN A 33 -16.58 2.17 -14.21
CA ASN A 33 -17.94 1.81 -13.78
C ASN A 33 -17.91 1.77 -12.24
N LEU A 34 -18.83 2.50 -11.62
CA LEU A 34 -18.76 2.89 -10.23
C LEU A 34 -19.52 1.91 -9.33
N ALA A 35 -18.93 0.77 -9.00
CA ALA A 35 -19.30 0.07 -7.76
C ALA A 35 -18.89 0.95 -6.56
N SER A 36 -19.56 0.87 -5.42
CA SER A 36 -19.19 1.52 -4.15
C SER A 36 -18.99 0.48 -3.07
N ILE A 37 -18.12 0.73 -2.09
CA ILE A 37 -17.98 -0.17 -0.92
C ILE A 37 -19.30 -0.30 -0.14
N ALA A 38 -20.21 0.68 -0.28
CA ALA A 38 -21.55 0.62 0.28
C ALA A 38 -22.45 -0.39 -0.44
N ASP A 39 -22.19 -0.69 -1.72
CA ASP A 39 -22.96 -1.67 -2.50
C ASP A 39 -22.65 -3.11 -2.07
N GLU A 40 -21.50 -3.31 -1.41
CA GLU A 40 -21.12 -4.58 -0.80
C GLU A 40 -21.85 -4.86 0.54
N ILE A 41 -22.59 -3.87 1.08
CA ILE A 41 -23.39 -4.05 2.31
C ILE A 41 -24.73 -4.72 1.96
N ALA A 42 -24.83 -6.02 2.25
CA ALA A 42 -26.02 -6.81 1.96
C ALA A 42 -27.25 -6.42 2.81
N ASP A 43 -27.05 -6.06 4.08
CA ASP A 43 -28.14 -5.58 4.94
C ASP A 43 -28.53 -4.15 4.54
N SER A 44 -29.72 -3.99 3.95
CA SER A 44 -30.25 -2.69 3.54
C SER A 44 -30.32 -1.66 4.68
N ALA A 45 -30.53 -2.09 5.92
CA ALA A 45 -30.57 -1.21 7.08
C ALA A 45 -29.17 -0.76 7.50
N GLU A 46 -28.18 -1.67 7.46
CA GLU A 46 -26.77 -1.33 7.67
C GLU A 46 -26.30 -0.36 6.58
N ARG A 47 -26.61 -0.65 5.31
CA ARG A 47 -26.24 0.19 4.17
C ARG A 47 -26.81 1.60 4.31
N SER A 48 -28.09 1.70 4.66
CA SER A 48 -28.74 2.99 4.90
C SER A 48 -28.05 3.76 6.03
N ALA A 49 -27.78 3.11 7.16
CA ALA A 49 -27.11 3.75 8.30
C ALA A 49 -25.67 4.17 7.98
N PHE A 50 -24.92 3.35 7.23
CA PHE A 50 -23.58 3.66 6.76
C PHE A 50 -23.56 4.91 5.88
N LEU A 51 -24.47 5.00 4.91
CA LEU A 51 -24.59 6.19 4.04
C LEU A 51 -24.93 7.47 4.83
N GLN A 52 -25.63 7.36 5.97
CA GLN A 52 -25.97 8.51 6.83
C GLN A 52 -24.77 9.04 7.62
N LEU A 53 -23.72 8.24 7.84
CA LEU A 53 -22.49 8.68 8.52
C LEU A 53 -21.79 9.82 7.78
N PHE A 54 -21.88 9.82 6.45
CA PHE A 54 -21.19 10.79 5.58
C PHE A 54 -22.06 11.97 5.16
N LYS A 55 -23.31 12.04 5.62
CA LYS A 55 -24.15 13.21 5.35
C LYS A 55 -23.75 14.38 6.24
N PRO A 56 -23.69 15.61 5.69
CA PRO A 56 -23.43 16.81 6.48
C PRO A 56 -24.35 16.90 7.69
N ALA A 57 -23.77 17.19 8.86
CA ALA A 57 -24.47 17.31 10.13
C ALA A 57 -23.63 18.14 11.12
N ALA A 58 -24.26 18.63 12.19
CA ALA A 58 -23.52 19.25 13.29
C ALA A 58 -22.63 18.21 14.00
N PRO A 59 -21.49 18.59 14.60
CA PRO A 59 -20.55 17.65 15.23
C PRO A 59 -21.19 16.68 16.24
N ALA A 60 -22.12 17.17 17.07
CA ALA A 60 -22.84 16.34 18.04
C ALA A 60 -23.74 15.29 17.36
N GLU A 61 -24.36 15.63 16.23
CA GLU A 61 -25.19 14.71 15.47
C GLU A 61 -24.33 13.69 14.70
N MET A 62 -23.18 14.10 14.15
CA MET A 62 -22.20 13.19 13.55
C MET A 62 -21.79 12.10 14.55
N ARG A 63 -21.41 12.50 15.78
CA ARG A 63 -21.06 11.57 16.86
C ARG A 63 -22.23 10.64 17.19
N ALA A 64 -23.43 11.18 17.38
CA ALA A 64 -24.62 10.39 17.73
C ALA A 64 -24.96 9.34 16.64
N ARG A 65 -24.88 9.71 15.36
CA ARG A 65 -25.10 8.77 14.24
C ARG A 65 -24.04 7.66 14.23
N ALA A 66 -22.78 8.01 14.46
CA ALA A 66 -21.69 7.05 14.53
C ALA A 66 -21.84 6.07 15.71
N GLU A 67 -22.21 6.55 16.90
CA GLU A 67 -22.46 5.73 18.08
C GLU A 67 -23.66 4.80 17.86
N ALA A 68 -24.74 5.31 17.24
CA ALA A 68 -25.91 4.51 16.88
C ALA A 68 -25.56 3.41 15.88
N PHE A 69 -24.70 3.69 14.88
CA PHE A 69 -24.21 2.69 13.94
C PHE A 69 -23.44 1.59 14.66
N GLN A 70 -22.49 1.95 15.53
CA GLN A 70 -21.68 0.99 16.29
C GLN A 70 -22.53 0.08 17.18
N ALA A 71 -23.52 0.66 17.88
CA ALA A 71 -24.41 -0.08 18.76
C ALA A 71 -25.34 -1.03 17.99
N ARG A 72 -25.83 -0.60 16.83
CA ARG A 72 -26.75 -1.39 16.00
C ARG A 72 -26.04 -2.47 15.18
N PHE A 73 -24.84 -2.19 14.70
CA PHE A 73 -24.06 -3.07 13.82
C PHE A 73 -22.66 -3.37 14.38
N PRO A 74 -22.56 -3.99 15.58
CA PRO A 74 -21.27 -4.24 16.23
C PRO A 74 -20.38 -5.23 15.46
N GLN A 75 -20.90 -5.96 14.49
CA GLN A 75 -20.16 -6.88 13.61
C GLN A 75 -19.95 -6.32 12.20
N SER A 76 -20.25 -5.04 11.97
CA SER A 76 -20.05 -4.39 10.69
C SER A 76 -18.57 -4.41 10.28
N ALA A 77 -18.32 -4.57 8.98
CA ALA A 77 -16.98 -4.39 8.41
C ALA A 77 -16.56 -2.90 8.34
N PHE A 78 -17.50 -1.98 8.58
CA PHE A 78 -17.36 -0.53 8.38
C PHE A 78 -17.25 0.26 9.68
N LEU A 79 -16.87 -0.42 10.77
CA LEU A 79 -16.69 0.19 12.08
C LEU A 79 -15.56 1.22 12.09
N ALA A 80 -14.51 1.04 11.27
CA ALA A 80 -13.41 1.99 11.18
C ALA A 80 -13.90 3.39 10.79
N GLN A 81 -14.78 3.46 9.79
CA GLN A 81 -15.40 4.70 9.31
C GLN A 81 -16.35 5.29 10.35
N ALA A 82 -17.14 4.46 11.04
CA ALA A 82 -18.00 4.94 12.13
C ALA A 82 -17.18 5.55 13.27
N TYR A 83 -16.10 4.88 13.70
CA TYR A 83 -15.20 5.42 14.71
C TYR A 83 -14.49 6.70 14.25
N GLU A 84 -14.11 6.78 12.97
CA GLU A 84 -13.54 8.01 12.40
C GLU A 84 -14.52 9.19 12.50
N VAL A 85 -15.78 8.99 12.10
CA VAL A 85 -16.81 10.03 12.17
C VAL A 85 -17.05 10.46 13.63
N ALA A 86 -17.07 9.52 14.56
CA ALA A 86 -17.17 9.84 15.99
C ALA A 86 -15.96 10.64 16.49
N ALA A 87 -14.74 10.25 16.11
CA ALA A 87 -13.50 10.95 16.48
C ALA A 87 -13.50 12.39 15.98
N ARG A 88 -13.84 12.61 14.70
CA ARG A 88 -13.96 13.95 14.11
C ARG A 88 -15.00 14.80 14.83
N GLY A 89 -16.18 14.24 15.10
CA GLY A 89 -17.23 14.91 15.87
C GLY A 89 -16.75 15.36 17.25
N CYS A 90 -16.00 14.51 17.97
CA CYS A 90 -15.40 14.85 19.25
C CYS A 90 -14.32 15.93 19.13
N PHE A 91 -13.45 15.88 18.12
CA PHE A 91 -12.42 16.90 17.90
C PHE A 91 -13.03 18.28 17.65
N ASP A 92 -14.11 18.35 16.86
CA ASP A 92 -14.83 19.59 16.58
C ASP A 92 -15.59 20.14 17.80
N LEU A 93 -15.96 19.27 18.74
CA LEU A 93 -16.55 19.65 20.04
C LEU A 93 -15.51 20.00 21.11
N GLY A 94 -14.21 19.77 20.86
CA GLY A 94 -13.13 19.93 21.84
C GLY A 94 -13.01 18.79 22.86
N GLU A 95 -13.69 17.66 22.63
CA GLU A 95 -13.67 16.46 23.46
C GLU A 95 -12.47 15.55 23.09
N TYR A 96 -11.25 16.05 23.25
CA TYR A 96 -10.05 15.43 22.67
C TYR A 96 -9.75 14.01 23.17
N GLU A 97 -9.89 13.74 24.47
CA GLU A 97 -9.60 12.41 25.03
C GLU A 97 -10.54 11.33 24.46
N LEU A 98 -11.85 11.64 24.40
CA LEU A 98 -12.85 10.76 23.81
C LEU A 98 -12.61 10.60 22.29
N GLY A 99 -12.29 11.70 21.60
CA GLY A 99 -11.96 11.68 20.18
C GLY A 99 -10.74 10.80 19.87
N LEU A 100 -9.68 10.88 20.67
CA LEU A 100 -8.49 10.03 20.53
C LEU A 100 -8.82 8.56 20.81
N SER A 101 -9.71 8.26 21.76
CA SER A 101 -10.18 6.89 22.00
C SER A 101 -10.92 6.31 20.79
N TYR A 102 -11.81 7.09 20.16
CA TYR A 102 -12.46 6.68 18.92
C TYR A 102 -11.47 6.54 17.77
N ALA A 103 -10.53 7.48 17.62
CA ALA A 103 -9.52 7.42 16.59
C ALA A 103 -8.65 6.16 16.71
N GLN A 104 -8.25 5.78 17.94
CA GLN A 104 -7.51 4.55 18.19
C GLN A 104 -8.29 3.31 17.74
N LYS A 105 -9.59 3.23 18.04
CA LYS A 105 -10.44 2.12 17.59
C LYS A 105 -10.57 2.07 16.06
N SER A 106 -10.58 3.22 15.39
CA SER A 106 -10.56 3.30 13.93
C SER A 106 -9.23 2.80 13.37
N LEU A 107 -8.11 3.35 13.84
CA LEU A 107 -6.76 3.06 13.36
C LEU A 107 -6.29 1.63 13.67
N VAL A 108 -6.90 0.93 14.64
CA VAL A 108 -6.69 -0.51 14.82
C VAL A 108 -7.24 -1.32 13.64
N LEU A 109 -8.36 -0.90 13.05
CA LEU A 109 -9.02 -1.58 11.94
C LEU A 109 -8.56 -1.06 10.58
N LEU A 110 -8.16 0.20 10.50
CA LEU A 110 -7.68 0.85 9.28
C LEU A 110 -6.50 1.79 9.62
N PRO A 111 -5.28 1.25 9.80
CA PRO A 111 -4.12 2.03 10.23
C PRO A 111 -3.69 3.10 9.22
N GLU A 112 -3.74 2.79 7.93
CA GLU A 112 -3.29 3.67 6.85
C GLU A 112 -4.40 4.64 6.42
N ASN A 113 -4.82 5.51 7.34
CA ASN A 113 -5.85 6.53 7.12
C ASN A 113 -5.28 7.93 7.34
N PRO A 114 -4.62 8.54 6.33
CA PRO A 114 -4.02 9.86 6.49
C PRO A 114 -5.05 10.94 6.83
N LEU A 115 -6.30 10.80 6.37
CA LEU A 115 -7.36 11.78 6.67
C LEU A 115 -7.70 11.82 8.16
N LEU A 116 -7.51 10.72 8.90
CA LEU A 116 -7.67 10.65 10.36
C LEU A 116 -6.35 10.87 11.11
N LEU A 117 -5.23 10.34 10.61
CA LEU A 117 -3.92 10.47 11.26
C LEU A 117 -3.48 11.95 11.38
N VAL A 118 -3.76 12.78 10.38
CA VAL A 118 -3.43 14.22 10.42
C VAL A 118 -4.11 14.95 11.59
N PRO A 119 -5.46 14.90 11.74
CA PRO A 119 -6.11 15.54 12.89
C PRO A 119 -5.75 14.88 14.22
N VAL A 120 -5.52 13.57 14.26
CA VAL A 120 -5.01 12.87 15.47
C VAL A 120 -3.67 13.45 15.91
N ALA A 121 -2.70 13.58 14.99
CA ALA A 121 -1.39 14.11 15.30
C ALA A 121 -1.45 15.58 15.79
N ASP A 122 -2.32 16.40 15.20
CA ASP A 122 -2.51 17.78 15.67
C ASP A 122 -3.12 17.83 17.08
N VAL A 123 -4.12 16.98 17.36
CA VAL A 123 -4.73 16.87 18.70
C VAL A 123 -3.72 16.35 19.72
N GLU A 124 -2.96 15.30 19.41
CA GLU A 124 -1.91 14.76 20.27
C GLU A 124 -0.83 15.81 20.58
N ALA A 125 -0.40 16.60 19.59
CA ALA A 125 0.56 17.68 19.79
C ALA A 125 0.01 18.82 20.66
N ARG A 126 -1.31 19.07 20.65
CA ARG A 126 -1.97 20.03 21.55
C ARG A 126 -2.09 19.49 22.97
N GLN A 127 -2.29 18.18 23.11
CA GLN A 127 -2.39 17.47 24.40
C GLN A 127 -1.03 17.06 24.97
N HIS A 128 0.08 17.55 24.40
CA HIS A 128 1.45 17.22 24.82
C HIS A 128 1.84 15.73 24.73
N LEU A 129 1.12 14.96 23.90
CA LEU A 129 1.42 13.56 23.59
C LEU A 129 2.49 13.47 22.48
N ASN A 130 3.65 14.07 22.74
CA ASN A 130 4.65 14.39 21.71
C ASN A 130 5.13 13.18 20.90
N SER A 131 5.40 12.05 21.55
CA SER A 131 5.90 10.85 20.87
C SER A 131 4.87 10.26 19.91
N ALA A 132 3.58 10.25 20.31
CA ALA A 132 2.48 9.79 19.48
C ALA A 132 2.25 10.74 18.29
N ALA A 133 2.22 12.05 18.56
CA ALA A 133 2.05 13.06 17.52
C ALA A 133 3.13 12.99 16.43
N ILE A 134 4.39 12.78 16.82
CA ILE A 134 5.51 12.63 15.87
C ILE A 134 5.36 11.35 15.04
N ALA A 135 4.91 10.25 15.65
CA ALA A 135 4.70 8.98 14.97
C ALA A 135 3.54 9.07 13.96
N HIS A 136 2.35 9.48 14.40
CA HIS A 136 1.17 9.58 13.53
C HIS A 136 1.35 10.64 12.44
N ALA A 137 2.03 11.76 12.70
CA ALA A 137 2.34 12.73 11.64
C ALA A 137 3.28 12.15 10.58
N ARG A 138 4.25 11.30 10.97
CA ARG A 138 5.14 10.64 10.01
C ARG A 138 4.39 9.62 9.17
N GLU A 139 3.54 8.80 9.79
CA GLU A 139 2.70 7.83 9.08
C GLU A 139 1.75 8.55 8.12
N ALA A 140 1.09 9.62 8.55
CA ALA A 140 0.24 10.44 7.69
C ALA A 140 1.00 10.99 6.46
N LEU A 141 2.22 11.47 6.63
CA LEU A 141 3.02 12.00 5.51
C LEU A 141 3.41 10.91 4.51
N ASP A 142 3.79 9.72 5.00
CA ASP A 142 4.11 8.57 4.15
C ASP A 142 2.88 8.11 3.35
N ASP A 143 1.73 7.97 4.03
CA ASP A 143 0.45 7.59 3.42
C ASP A 143 -0.01 8.62 2.39
N LEU A 144 0.10 9.93 2.70
CA LEU A 144 -0.24 10.99 1.73
C LEU A 144 0.60 10.91 0.46
N ASP A 145 1.83 10.42 0.54
CA ASP A 145 2.69 10.23 -0.63
C ASP A 145 2.46 8.93 -1.39
N ARG A 146 1.86 7.94 -0.71
CA ARG A 146 1.62 6.61 -1.26
C ARG A 146 0.20 6.40 -1.76
N PHE A 147 -0.78 7.20 -1.33
CA PHE A 147 -2.17 7.08 -1.80
C PHE A 147 -2.52 8.11 -2.88
N ALA A 148 -3.36 7.67 -3.82
CA ALA A 148 -4.10 8.58 -4.69
C ALA A 148 -5.17 9.36 -3.90
N GLY A 149 -5.77 10.33 -4.58
CA GLY A 149 -6.88 11.09 -4.01
C GLY A 149 -8.04 10.16 -3.67
N PRO A 150 -8.66 10.32 -2.49
CA PRO A 150 -9.87 9.59 -2.15
C PRO A 150 -11.01 10.01 -3.07
N ALA A 151 -11.91 9.09 -3.40
CA ALA A 151 -13.07 9.34 -4.24
C ALA A 151 -14.00 10.42 -3.67
N SER A 152 -13.92 10.70 -2.36
CA SER A 152 -14.65 11.80 -1.73
C SER A 152 -14.12 13.19 -2.06
N VAL A 153 -12.98 13.31 -2.77
CA VAL A 153 -12.36 14.58 -3.17
C VAL A 153 -12.24 14.61 -4.69
N ARG A 154 -12.66 15.72 -5.31
CA ARG A 154 -12.54 15.86 -6.77
C ARG A 154 -11.06 15.83 -7.17
N ASP A 155 -10.74 15.18 -8.28
CA ASP A 155 -9.34 15.05 -8.76
C ASP A 155 -8.63 16.40 -8.88
N GLU A 156 -9.36 17.46 -9.27
CA GLU A 156 -8.85 18.84 -9.37
C GLU A 156 -8.56 19.51 -8.01
N ASP A 157 -9.23 19.08 -6.93
CA ASP A 157 -9.07 19.63 -5.58
C ASP A 157 -8.01 18.88 -4.78
N TRP A 158 -7.79 17.59 -5.08
CA TRP A 158 -6.89 16.73 -4.32
C TRP A 158 -5.47 17.30 -4.13
N PRO A 159 -4.80 17.90 -5.14
CA PRO A 159 -3.48 18.49 -4.93
C PRO A 159 -3.46 19.53 -3.81
N ASN A 160 -4.47 20.40 -3.74
CA ASN A 160 -4.58 21.44 -2.72
C ASN A 160 -4.90 20.84 -1.34
N VAL A 161 -5.82 19.88 -1.28
CA VAL A 161 -6.16 19.16 -0.04
C VAL A 161 -4.94 18.42 0.51
N LYS A 162 -4.21 17.70 -0.35
CA LYS A 162 -2.98 16.99 0.02
C LYS A 162 -1.91 17.95 0.56
N GLN A 163 -1.70 19.10 -0.07
CA GLN A 163 -0.78 20.12 0.45
C GLN A 163 -1.19 20.62 1.83
N GLN A 164 -2.47 20.90 2.05
CA GLN A 164 -2.97 21.34 3.36
C GLN A 164 -2.80 20.28 4.45
N LEU A 165 -3.06 19.01 4.12
CA LEU A 165 -2.86 17.88 5.03
C LEU A 165 -1.38 17.71 5.36
N LYS A 166 -0.48 17.78 4.37
CA LYS A 166 0.98 17.75 4.57
C LYS A 166 1.48 18.90 5.42
N SER A 167 0.96 20.11 5.21
CA SER A 167 1.28 21.27 6.05
C SER A 167 0.90 21.00 7.51
N THR A 168 -0.33 20.52 7.73
CA THR A 168 -0.84 20.23 9.08
C THR A 168 -0.05 19.13 9.78
N ALA A 169 0.27 18.05 9.07
CA ALA A 169 1.09 16.95 9.62
C ALA A 169 2.49 17.41 10.02
N ASN A 170 3.19 18.13 9.12
CA ASN A 170 4.51 18.69 9.41
C ASN A 170 4.48 19.70 10.56
N PHE A 171 3.42 20.50 10.65
CA PHE A 171 3.22 21.41 11.76
C PHE A 171 3.03 20.68 13.09
N ALA A 172 2.15 19.68 13.15
CA ALA A 172 1.92 18.88 14.35
C ALA A 172 3.22 18.20 14.82
N LYS A 173 3.96 17.61 13.88
CA LYS A 173 5.29 17.02 14.13
C LYS A 173 6.29 18.04 14.66
N GLY A 174 6.41 19.19 14.00
CA GLY A 174 7.34 20.26 14.41
C GLY A 174 7.01 20.83 15.79
N ARG A 175 5.72 21.07 16.07
CA ARG A 175 5.22 21.48 17.39
C ARG A 175 5.59 20.45 18.47
N ALA A 176 5.30 19.17 18.23
CA ALA A 176 5.59 18.10 19.19
C ALA A 176 7.11 17.94 19.44
N GLN A 177 7.93 18.11 18.41
CA GLN A 177 9.39 18.09 18.54
C GLN A 177 9.92 19.27 19.37
N LEU A 178 9.40 20.48 19.15
CA LEU A 178 9.73 21.65 19.97
C LEU A 178 9.35 21.40 21.44
N GLN A 179 8.12 20.96 21.68
CA GLN A 179 7.65 20.68 23.04
C GLN A 179 8.51 19.60 23.72
N ALA A 180 8.82 18.51 23.03
CA ALA A 180 9.74 17.49 23.53
C ALA A 180 11.13 18.08 23.84
N ALA A 181 11.68 18.92 22.96
CA ALA A 181 12.98 19.57 23.17
C ALA A 181 13.00 20.44 24.44
N LEU A 182 11.91 21.14 24.73
CA LEU A 182 11.79 22.00 25.90
C LEU A 182 11.75 21.23 27.23
N THR A 183 11.37 19.94 27.20
CA THR A 183 11.44 19.05 28.37
C THR A 183 12.83 18.45 28.60
N GLN A 184 13.71 18.52 27.60
CA GLN A 184 15.06 17.96 27.68
C GLN A 184 16.06 18.96 28.28
N PRO A 185 17.05 18.48 29.05
CA PRO A 185 18.18 19.32 29.46
C PRO A 185 18.98 19.78 28.24
N MET A 186 19.83 20.80 28.43
CA MET A 186 20.75 21.23 27.38
C MET A 186 21.71 20.08 27.01
N GLY A 187 21.77 19.75 25.73
CA GLY A 187 22.54 18.60 25.25
C GLY A 187 22.26 18.27 23.78
N GLU A 188 22.82 17.16 23.32
CA GLU A 188 22.68 16.68 21.94
C GLU A 188 21.24 16.33 21.57
N THR A 189 20.54 15.59 22.42
CA THR A 189 19.13 15.21 22.21
C THR A 189 18.23 16.43 22.01
N ARG A 190 18.40 17.47 22.85
CA ARG A 190 17.65 18.72 22.71
C ARG A 190 17.98 19.45 21.40
N ARG A 191 19.27 19.53 21.03
CA ARG A 191 19.69 20.15 19.76
C ARG A 191 19.10 19.43 18.54
N GLU A 192 19.11 18.10 18.56
CA GLU A 192 18.56 17.29 17.47
C GLU A 192 17.04 17.43 17.36
N LEU A 193 16.31 17.45 18.49
CA LEU A 193 14.87 17.72 18.49
C LEU A 193 14.54 19.12 17.95
N LEU A 194 15.29 20.15 18.33
CA LEU A 194 15.11 21.51 17.82
C LEU A 194 15.40 21.61 16.32
N LYS A 195 16.49 20.98 15.85
CA LYS A 195 16.82 20.90 14.42
C LYS A 195 15.70 20.24 13.62
N ASN A 196 15.18 19.11 14.11
CA ASN A 196 14.08 18.41 13.47
C ASN A 196 12.76 19.20 13.52
N SER A 197 12.52 19.93 14.63
CA SER A 197 11.39 20.84 14.76
C SER A 197 11.45 21.95 13.71
N GLU A 198 12.59 22.61 13.55
CA GLU A 198 12.78 23.66 12.55
C GLU A 198 12.55 23.12 11.14
N ALA A 199 13.15 21.97 10.80
CA ALA A 199 12.98 21.34 9.49
C ALA A 199 11.50 21.03 9.20
N SER A 200 10.77 20.46 10.15
CA SER A 200 9.34 20.14 9.97
C SER A 200 8.48 21.41 9.87
N LEU A 201 8.77 22.46 10.63
CA LEU A 201 8.02 23.72 10.56
C LEU A 201 8.27 24.49 9.26
N LEU A 202 9.50 24.45 8.73
CA LEU A 202 9.84 25.00 7.43
C LEU A 202 9.10 24.25 6.31
N GLU A 203 9.06 22.92 6.37
CA GLU A 203 8.28 22.10 5.44
C GLU A 203 6.77 22.41 5.53
N ALA A 204 6.26 22.65 6.74
CA ALA A 204 4.87 23.05 6.94
C ALA A 204 4.54 24.41 6.29
N LEU A 205 5.45 25.39 6.40
CA LEU A 205 5.36 26.69 5.70
C LEU A 205 5.52 26.57 4.19
N HIS A 206 6.32 25.62 3.72
CA HIS A 206 6.46 25.36 2.28
C HIS A 206 5.10 25.01 1.66
N PHE A 207 4.32 24.17 2.33
CA PHE A 207 2.98 23.82 1.89
C PHE A 207 1.91 24.88 2.21
N ASN A 208 2.09 25.70 3.24
CA ASN A 208 1.16 26.77 3.60
C ASN A 208 1.88 27.97 4.23
N ASN A 209 2.36 28.89 3.39
CA ASN A 209 3.16 30.03 3.85
C ASN A 209 2.34 31.19 4.45
N GLN A 210 1.01 31.12 4.39
CA GLN A 210 0.11 32.13 4.96
C GLN A 210 -0.23 31.86 6.43
N ASP A 211 0.18 30.70 6.94
CA ASP A 211 -0.19 30.29 8.28
C ASP A 211 0.74 30.86 9.36
N LEU A 212 0.26 31.93 9.98
CA LEU A 212 0.99 32.69 11.00
C LEU A 212 1.23 31.89 12.29
N GLU A 213 0.46 30.84 12.57
CA GLU A 213 0.74 29.99 13.73
C GLU A 213 1.98 29.11 13.48
N ILE A 214 2.22 28.65 12.24
CA ILE A 214 3.46 27.93 11.88
C ILE A 214 4.66 28.86 12.06
N ALA A 215 4.56 30.08 11.52
CA ALA A 215 5.60 31.10 11.67
C ALA A 215 5.87 31.43 13.15
N TYR A 216 4.83 31.50 13.99
CA TYR A 216 4.99 31.75 15.42
C TYR A 216 5.76 30.63 16.13
N VAL A 217 5.37 29.37 15.90
CA VAL A 217 6.03 28.20 16.49
C VAL A 217 7.47 28.06 15.98
N LEU A 218 7.72 28.37 14.69
CA LEU A 218 9.08 28.42 14.14
C LEU A 218 9.94 29.48 14.83
N GLY A 219 9.36 30.66 15.13
CA GLY A 219 10.04 31.68 15.94
C GLY A 219 10.45 31.17 17.32
N LEU A 220 9.58 30.42 18.00
CA LEU A 220 9.88 29.80 19.29
C LEU A 220 10.98 28.73 19.18
N ALA A 221 10.98 27.94 18.11
CA ALA A 221 12.04 26.95 17.84
C ALA A 221 13.39 27.66 17.63
N HIS A 222 13.43 28.71 16.80
CA HIS A 222 14.64 29.51 16.58
C HIS A 222 15.19 30.14 17.87
N VAL A 223 14.33 30.72 18.72
CA VAL A 223 14.77 31.23 20.03
C VAL A 223 15.38 30.11 20.86
N SER A 224 14.73 28.95 20.90
CA SER A 224 15.18 27.79 21.67
C SER A 224 16.50 27.22 21.14
N SER A 225 16.80 27.43 19.86
CA SER A 225 18.06 27.08 19.19
C SER A 225 19.15 28.16 19.28
N GLY A 226 18.88 29.32 19.91
CA GLY A 226 19.81 30.45 19.98
C GLY A 226 19.91 31.28 18.69
N LYS A 227 18.98 31.09 17.74
CA LYS A 227 18.91 31.76 16.43
C LYS A 227 18.08 33.04 16.49
N ALA A 228 18.58 34.04 17.23
CA ALA A 228 17.84 35.26 17.55
C ALA A 228 17.42 36.07 16.30
N MET A 229 18.25 36.09 15.25
CA MET A 229 17.94 36.82 14.01
C MET A 229 16.81 36.17 13.21
N GLU A 230 16.82 34.85 13.08
CA GLU A 230 15.80 34.06 12.40
C GLU A 230 14.47 34.10 13.18
N ALA A 231 14.56 34.02 14.51
CA ALA A 231 13.42 34.21 15.40
C ALA A 231 12.77 35.59 15.21
N SER A 232 13.59 36.66 15.14
CA SER A 232 13.07 38.02 14.92
C SER A 232 12.27 38.14 13.64
N SER A 233 12.72 37.47 12.57
CA SER A 233 12.08 37.52 11.26
C SER A 233 10.72 36.81 11.31
N SER A 234 10.66 35.65 11.98
CA SER A 234 9.43 34.88 12.19
C SER A 234 8.40 35.67 13.01
N PHE A 235 8.80 36.25 14.15
CA PHE A 235 7.89 37.03 14.99
C PHE A 235 7.45 38.34 14.35
N ALA A 236 8.30 39.01 13.56
CA ALA A 236 7.93 40.21 12.82
C ALA A 236 6.83 39.91 11.80
N ALA A 237 6.89 38.77 11.11
CA ALA A 237 5.84 38.33 10.20
C ALA A 237 4.50 38.12 10.92
N VAL A 238 4.52 37.43 12.07
CA VAL A 238 3.32 37.16 12.88
C VAL A 238 2.71 38.44 13.46
N TYR A 239 3.55 39.35 13.95
CA TYR A 239 3.13 40.64 14.49
C TYR A 239 2.45 41.50 13.41
N ARG A 240 3.04 41.57 12.21
CA ARG A 240 2.51 42.35 11.08
C ARG A 240 1.25 41.74 10.46
N GLY A 241 1.14 40.41 10.48
CA GLY A 241 0.02 39.69 9.89
C GLY A 241 -1.28 39.74 10.69
N GLY A 242 -1.30 40.32 11.90
CA GLY A 242 -2.54 40.56 12.66
C GLY A 242 -3.24 39.31 13.19
N SER A 243 -2.50 38.26 13.56
CA SER A 243 -3.06 37.03 14.15
C SER A 243 -3.34 37.14 15.65
N GLU A 244 -4.02 36.14 16.24
CA GLU A 244 -4.17 36.00 17.70
C GLU A 244 -2.82 35.89 18.45
N PHE A 245 -1.74 35.57 17.73
CA PHE A 245 -0.38 35.51 18.25
C PHE A 245 0.39 36.84 18.13
N ALA A 246 -0.18 37.88 17.50
CA ALA A 246 0.54 39.12 17.20
C ALA A 246 1.11 39.80 18.45
N LEU A 247 0.36 39.86 19.55
CA LEU A 247 0.84 40.45 20.81
C LEU A 247 1.99 39.64 21.42
N LYS A 248 1.86 38.30 21.47
CA LYS A 248 2.93 37.42 21.95
C LYS A 248 4.17 37.50 21.07
N ALA A 249 3.99 37.60 19.76
CA ALA A 249 5.08 37.76 18.81
C ALA A 249 5.78 39.12 19.02
N LEU A 250 5.04 40.19 19.26
CA LEU A 250 5.60 41.52 19.57
C LEU A 250 6.46 41.48 20.84
N ASP A 251 6.00 40.82 21.90
CA ASP A 251 6.76 40.70 23.15
C ASP A 251 8.07 39.93 22.94
N ASN A 252 8.03 38.80 22.22
CA ASN A 252 9.23 38.04 21.86
C ASN A 252 10.17 38.87 20.97
N LEU A 253 9.65 39.61 20.01
CA LEU A 253 10.43 40.47 19.12
C LEU A 253 11.12 41.59 19.90
N ARG A 254 10.45 42.21 20.88
CA ARG A 254 11.03 43.22 21.78
C ARG A 254 12.11 42.62 22.68
N ALA A 255 11.92 41.41 23.18
CA ALA A 255 12.94 40.71 23.98
C ALA A 255 14.20 40.46 23.15
N ILE A 256 14.05 39.97 21.91
CA ILE A 256 15.16 39.77 20.98
C ILE A 256 15.86 41.09 20.64
N TYR A 257 15.10 42.16 20.39
CA TYR A 257 15.67 43.48 20.12
C TYR A 257 16.55 43.97 21.28
N ARG A 258 16.09 43.84 22.52
CA ARG A 258 16.88 44.21 23.72
C ARG A 258 18.14 43.35 23.87
N LEU A 259 18.07 42.07 23.50
CA LEU A 259 19.20 41.15 23.52
C LEU A 259 20.27 41.53 22.49
N LEU A 260 19.86 41.86 21.26
CA LEU A 260 20.77 42.16 20.14
C LEU A 260 21.28 43.60 20.17
N TYR A 261 20.50 44.54 20.72
CA TYR A 261 20.82 45.98 20.76
C TYR A 261 20.75 46.52 22.20
N PRO A 262 21.65 46.09 23.11
CA PRO A 262 21.68 46.58 24.49
C PRO A 262 22.02 48.08 24.61
N LYS A 263 22.62 48.67 23.57
CA LYS A 263 22.82 50.12 23.38
C LYS A 263 22.25 50.51 21.99
N PRO A 264 21.02 51.02 21.90
CA PRO A 264 20.32 51.09 20.61
C PRO A 264 20.93 52.10 19.65
N THR A 265 21.37 51.64 18.48
CA THR A 265 21.76 52.48 17.32
C THR A 265 20.70 52.47 16.22
N VAL A 266 19.70 51.60 16.32
CA VAL A 266 18.58 51.42 15.37
C VAL A 266 17.29 51.38 16.18
N SER A 267 16.24 52.09 15.74
CA SER A 267 14.94 52.07 16.43
C SER A 267 14.28 50.68 16.36
N PHE A 268 13.41 50.37 17.32
CA PHE A 268 12.66 49.12 17.33
C PHE A 268 11.83 48.95 16.05
N GLU A 269 11.23 50.03 15.56
CA GLU A 269 10.42 50.05 14.35
C GLU A 269 11.25 49.68 13.11
N THR A 270 12.46 50.26 13.00
CA THR A 270 13.41 49.93 11.91
C THR A 270 13.86 48.49 11.99
N PHE A 271 14.19 48.00 13.20
CA PHE A 271 14.55 46.60 13.41
C PHE A 271 13.41 45.64 13.01
N ALA A 272 12.18 45.92 13.43
CA ALA A 272 11.00 45.14 13.09
C ALA A 272 10.69 45.17 11.58
N GLN A 273 10.95 46.30 10.91
CA GLN A 273 10.88 46.40 9.45
C GLN A 273 11.89 45.50 8.77
N GLN A 274 13.18 45.65 9.11
CA GLN A 274 14.23 44.81 8.55
C GLN A 274 14.00 43.32 8.82
N ALA A 275 13.43 42.96 9.97
CA ALA A 275 13.04 41.58 10.29
C ALA A 275 11.91 41.07 9.39
N GLY A 276 10.89 41.88 9.15
CA GLY A 276 9.82 41.56 8.19
C GLY A 276 10.34 41.42 6.76
N ASP A 277 11.26 42.28 6.35
CA ASP A 277 11.86 42.24 5.01
C ASP A 277 12.72 40.98 4.81
N ARG A 278 13.49 40.58 5.84
CA ARG A 278 14.22 39.29 5.84
C ARG A 278 13.30 38.09 5.68
N TRP A 279 12.15 38.10 6.37
CA TRP A 279 11.15 37.03 6.24
C TRP A 279 10.59 36.95 4.81
N ALA A 280 10.20 38.09 4.23
CA ALA A 280 9.68 38.15 2.87
C ALA A 280 10.71 37.64 1.85
N ALA A 281 11.99 38.04 2.00
CA ALA A 281 13.07 37.55 1.15
C ALA A 281 13.30 36.04 1.29
N ALA A 282 13.23 35.50 2.52
CA ALA A 282 13.39 34.07 2.77
C ALA A 282 12.28 33.23 2.10
N LEU A 283 11.02 33.67 2.18
CA LEU A 283 9.90 33.00 1.50
C LEU A 283 10.03 33.06 -0.03
N GLN A 284 10.44 34.20 -0.60
CA GLN A 284 10.67 34.32 -2.04
C GLN A 284 11.80 33.43 -2.55
N ASN A 285 12.89 33.31 -1.79
CA ASN A 285 14.02 32.45 -2.13
C ASN A 285 13.68 30.96 -1.98
N SER A 286 12.87 30.59 -0.97
CA SER A 286 12.35 29.23 -0.82
C SER A 286 11.48 28.82 -2.03
N ASN A 287 10.64 29.72 -2.54
CA ASN A 287 9.82 29.45 -3.73
C ASN A 287 10.64 29.34 -5.03
N LYS A 288 11.78 30.04 -5.15
CA LYS A 288 12.67 29.96 -6.32
C LYS A 288 13.61 28.76 -6.30
N ALA A 289 14.03 28.28 -5.13
CA ALA A 289 14.84 27.07 -5.01
C ALA A 289 14.10 25.81 -5.54
N THR A 290 12.77 25.85 -5.55
CA THR A 290 11.89 24.80 -6.10
C THR A 290 11.88 24.69 -7.62
N GLU A 291 12.36 25.69 -8.38
CA GLU A 291 12.40 25.65 -9.85
C GLU A 291 13.69 25.03 -10.43
N LYS A 292 14.65 24.60 -9.60
CA LYS A 292 15.93 24.03 -10.07
C LYS A 292 16.30 22.73 -9.37
N GLN A 293 16.00 21.61 -10.02
CA GLN A 293 16.95 20.83 -10.84
C GLN A 293 16.23 19.56 -11.31
N VAL A 294 15.62 19.59 -12.49
CA VAL A 294 15.54 18.36 -13.29
C VAL A 294 17.00 18.05 -13.66
N PRO A 295 17.60 16.95 -13.19
CA PRO A 295 18.96 16.61 -13.59
C PRO A 295 19.00 16.55 -15.11
N ALA A 296 20.11 17.05 -15.69
CA ALA A 296 20.36 16.95 -17.12
C ALA A 296 20.09 15.52 -17.61
N ARG A 297 19.45 15.42 -18.79
CA ARG A 297 19.05 14.18 -19.45
C ARG A 297 20.18 13.14 -19.31
N PRO A 298 19.97 12.03 -18.58
CA PRO A 298 20.97 10.97 -18.49
C PRO A 298 21.30 10.41 -19.87
N ALA A 299 22.49 9.81 -20.00
CA ALA A 299 22.84 8.97 -21.14
C ALA A 299 21.71 7.97 -21.45
N ALA A 300 21.55 7.62 -22.74
CA ALA A 300 20.43 6.82 -23.23
C ALA A 300 20.18 5.57 -22.38
N VAL A 301 19.13 5.61 -21.56
CA VAL A 301 18.69 4.49 -20.72
C VAL A 301 18.17 3.40 -21.66
N SER A 302 18.92 2.30 -21.78
CA SER A 302 18.64 1.23 -22.73
C SER A 302 18.43 -0.09 -22.01
N TYR A 303 17.29 -0.72 -22.29
CA TYR A 303 16.94 -2.05 -21.82
C TYR A 303 17.36 -3.06 -22.90
N PHE A 304 18.24 -3.99 -22.59
CA PHE A 304 18.78 -4.95 -23.56
C PHE A 304 18.06 -6.31 -23.52
N GLY A 305 17.30 -6.60 -22.47
CA GLY A 305 16.57 -7.86 -22.28
C GLY A 305 17.41 -8.96 -21.64
N SER A 306 16.75 -10.02 -21.20
CA SER A 306 17.36 -11.12 -20.43
C SER A 306 18.52 -11.80 -21.15
N ASP A 307 18.42 -11.96 -22.48
CA ASP A 307 19.42 -12.68 -23.27
C ASP A 307 20.81 -12.02 -23.23
N SER A 308 20.86 -10.70 -23.05
CA SER A 308 22.12 -9.97 -22.89
C SER A 308 22.88 -10.35 -21.61
N CYS A 309 22.18 -10.86 -20.60
CA CYS A 309 22.76 -11.28 -19.33
C CYS A 309 23.37 -12.70 -19.40
N ARG A 310 22.92 -13.53 -20.35
CA ARG A 310 23.16 -14.98 -20.37
C ARG A 310 24.64 -15.36 -20.49
N ALA A 311 25.40 -14.64 -21.31
CA ALA A 311 26.80 -14.98 -21.58
C ALA A 311 27.69 -14.85 -20.32
N CYS A 312 27.46 -13.81 -19.51
CA CYS A 312 28.24 -13.56 -18.30
C CYS A 312 27.61 -14.20 -17.04
N HIS A 313 26.28 -14.35 -17.00
CA HIS A 313 25.53 -14.83 -15.84
C HIS A 313 24.77 -16.15 -16.11
N ALA A 314 25.39 -17.09 -16.83
CA ALA A 314 24.74 -18.30 -17.32
C ALA A 314 23.97 -19.11 -16.25
N ALA A 315 24.57 -19.31 -15.07
CA ALA A 315 23.91 -20.06 -13.98
C ALA A 315 22.68 -19.32 -13.42
N ILE A 316 22.78 -18.01 -13.20
CA ILE A 316 21.67 -17.19 -12.72
C ILE A 316 20.55 -17.18 -13.75
N TYR A 317 20.89 -16.98 -15.03
CA TYR A 317 19.94 -17.02 -16.13
C TYR A 317 19.20 -18.37 -16.19
N GLN A 318 19.92 -19.49 -16.05
CA GLN A 318 19.30 -20.81 -16.02
C GLN A 318 18.29 -20.93 -14.86
N HIS A 319 18.68 -20.60 -13.63
CA HIS A 319 17.77 -20.70 -12.48
C HIS A 319 16.57 -19.77 -12.61
N TRP A 320 16.79 -18.52 -13.04
CA TRP A 320 15.73 -17.55 -13.31
C TRP A 320 14.74 -18.08 -14.36
N SER A 321 15.23 -18.66 -15.46
CA SER A 321 14.38 -19.22 -16.54
C SER A 321 13.48 -20.37 -16.07
N GLU A 322 13.82 -20.98 -14.94
CA GLU A 322 13.02 -22.03 -14.32
C GLU A 322 12.00 -21.51 -13.28
N SER A 323 12.15 -20.26 -12.84
CA SER A 323 11.32 -19.63 -11.82
C SER A 323 9.87 -19.37 -12.27
N GLY A 324 9.00 -19.05 -11.30
CA GLY A 324 7.63 -18.64 -11.60
C GLY A 324 7.54 -17.27 -12.29
N MET A 325 8.52 -16.39 -12.05
CA MET A 325 8.56 -15.03 -12.60
C MET A 325 8.81 -15.02 -14.11
N SER A 326 9.81 -15.77 -14.58
CA SER A 326 10.09 -15.92 -16.02
C SER A 326 8.97 -16.67 -16.75
N LYS A 327 8.28 -17.58 -16.06
CA LYS A 327 7.19 -18.39 -16.60
C LYS A 327 5.80 -17.78 -16.41
N MET A 328 5.70 -16.55 -15.89
CA MET A 328 4.42 -15.92 -15.56
C MET A 328 3.57 -15.68 -16.81
N PHE A 329 4.20 -15.32 -17.92
CA PHE A 329 3.55 -15.20 -19.22
C PHE A 329 4.45 -15.81 -20.29
N ARG A 330 3.91 -16.69 -21.13
CA ARG A 330 4.69 -17.39 -22.17
C ARG A 330 3.88 -17.54 -23.46
N PRO A 331 4.53 -17.40 -24.63
CA PRO A 331 3.94 -17.82 -25.90
C PRO A 331 3.55 -19.30 -25.86
N TYR A 332 2.58 -19.67 -26.70
CA TYR A 332 2.11 -21.03 -26.84
C TYR A 332 3.27 -21.98 -27.17
N ALA A 333 3.39 -23.01 -26.35
CA ALA A 333 4.10 -24.23 -26.69
C ALA A 333 3.36 -25.38 -26.00
N SER A 334 3.17 -26.51 -26.69
CA SER A 334 2.37 -27.62 -26.17
C SER A 334 2.82 -28.09 -24.78
N GLN A 335 4.13 -28.09 -24.52
CA GLN A 335 4.73 -28.46 -23.23
C GLN A 335 4.48 -27.47 -22.09
N ASN A 336 4.00 -26.26 -22.39
CA ASN A 336 3.68 -25.24 -21.39
C ASN A 336 2.24 -25.37 -20.85
N ILE A 337 1.39 -26.15 -21.52
CA ILE A 337 -0.01 -26.37 -21.15
C ILE A 337 -0.07 -27.35 -19.97
N ILE A 338 -0.58 -26.88 -18.83
CA ILE A 338 -0.80 -27.73 -17.64
C ILE A 338 -2.26 -28.18 -17.50
N GLY A 339 -3.18 -27.52 -18.19
CA GLY A 339 -4.61 -27.79 -18.15
C GLY A 339 -5.01 -29.01 -18.96
N ASP A 340 -6.12 -29.63 -18.55
CA ASP A 340 -6.66 -30.80 -19.24
C ASP A 340 -7.60 -30.38 -20.38
N PHE A 341 -7.12 -30.46 -21.63
CA PHE A 341 -7.86 -30.13 -22.86
C PHE A 341 -8.45 -31.35 -23.58
N LYS A 342 -8.39 -32.55 -22.99
CA LYS A 342 -8.91 -33.76 -23.66
C LYS A 342 -10.43 -33.84 -23.50
N ASN A 343 -11.14 -33.12 -24.37
CA ASN A 343 -12.61 -33.04 -24.45
C ASN A 343 -13.27 -32.67 -23.11
N LYS A 344 -12.80 -31.59 -22.49
CA LYS A 344 -13.39 -31.05 -21.26
C LYS A 344 -14.43 -30.00 -21.58
N GLU A 345 -15.50 -30.01 -20.80
CA GLU A 345 -16.64 -29.13 -20.94
C GLU A 345 -16.72 -28.18 -19.75
N PHE A 346 -17.10 -26.94 -20.03
CA PHE A 346 -17.42 -25.93 -19.03
C PHE A 346 -18.88 -25.49 -19.22
N TYR A 347 -19.62 -25.46 -18.12
CA TYR A 347 -21.05 -25.14 -18.12
C TYR A 347 -21.27 -23.79 -17.43
N LEU A 348 -21.98 -22.89 -18.09
CA LEU A 348 -22.55 -21.72 -17.43
C LEU A 348 -23.62 -22.18 -16.44
N GLY A 349 -23.65 -21.57 -15.25
CA GLY A 349 -24.47 -22.00 -14.12
C GLY A 349 -23.78 -22.99 -13.17
N ASP A 350 -22.58 -23.50 -13.50
CA ASP A 350 -21.69 -24.09 -12.49
C ASP A 350 -20.97 -22.94 -11.76
N GLU A 351 -21.36 -22.69 -10.51
CA GLU A 351 -20.93 -21.53 -9.72
C GLU A 351 -19.85 -21.93 -8.70
N PRO A 352 -18.60 -21.46 -8.85
CA PRO A 352 -17.55 -21.69 -7.87
C PRO A 352 -17.71 -20.77 -6.66
N GLU A 353 -17.68 -21.32 -5.46
CA GLU A 353 -17.59 -20.58 -4.20
C GLU A 353 -16.32 -21.01 -3.47
N TYR A 354 -15.49 -20.03 -3.10
CA TYR A 354 -14.30 -20.27 -2.27
C TYR A 354 -14.49 -19.60 -0.91
N ARG A 355 -14.73 -20.40 0.12
CA ARG A 355 -14.96 -19.92 1.49
C ARG A 355 -14.23 -20.82 2.48
N GLY A 356 -13.61 -20.21 3.49
CA GLY A 356 -12.94 -20.96 4.56
C GLY A 356 -11.78 -21.84 4.08
N GLY A 357 -11.16 -21.51 2.94
CA GLY A 357 -10.10 -22.33 2.35
C GLY A 357 -10.58 -23.54 1.56
N LYS A 358 -11.88 -23.63 1.24
CA LYS A 358 -12.49 -24.73 0.47
C LYS A 358 -13.16 -24.17 -0.78
N LEU A 359 -12.90 -24.83 -1.91
CA LEU A 359 -13.63 -24.62 -3.16
C LEU A 359 -14.82 -25.57 -3.21
N GLU A 360 -16.01 -25.02 -3.39
CA GLU A 360 -17.23 -25.75 -3.71
C GLU A 360 -17.75 -25.32 -5.09
N LEU A 361 -18.19 -26.29 -5.90
CA LEU A 361 -18.79 -26.01 -7.20
C LEU A 361 -20.28 -26.36 -7.14
N LYS A 362 -21.13 -25.34 -7.09
CA LYS A 362 -22.59 -25.50 -7.08
C LYS A 362 -23.09 -25.61 -8.51
N ARG A 363 -23.67 -26.75 -8.86
CA ARG A 363 -24.24 -26.97 -10.19
C ARG A 363 -25.66 -26.42 -10.24
N GLY A 364 -25.87 -25.38 -11.03
CA GLY A 364 -27.18 -24.78 -11.24
C GLY A 364 -28.15 -25.73 -11.96
N PRO A 365 -29.47 -25.64 -11.68
CA PRO A 365 -30.48 -26.46 -12.33
C PRO A 365 -30.59 -26.17 -13.85
N ASP A 366 -30.34 -24.93 -14.27
CA ASP A 366 -30.43 -24.47 -15.67
C ASP A 366 -29.04 -24.33 -16.34
N ARG A 367 -28.09 -25.18 -15.92
CA ARG A 367 -26.74 -25.13 -16.46
C ARG A 367 -26.73 -25.47 -17.95
N HIS A 368 -25.96 -24.74 -18.73
CA HIS A 368 -25.84 -24.94 -20.17
C HIS A 368 -24.38 -24.98 -20.58
N LEU A 369 -24.08 -25.84 -21.56
CA LEU A 369 -22.74 -26.00 -22.08
C LEU A 369 -22.29 -24.70 -22.75
N PHE A 370 -21.17 -24.14 -22.29
CA PHE A 370 -20.66 -22.84 -22.75
C PHE A 370 -19.32 -22.94 -23.47
N ALA A 371 -18.40 -23.76 -22.97
CA ALA A 371 -17.10 -23.92 -23.60
C ALA A 371 -16.65 -25.39 -23.65
N ARG A 372 -15.84 -25.70 -24.67
CA ARG A 372 -15.10 -26.96 -24.79
C ARG A 372 -13.62 -26.67 -24.95
N MET A 373 -12.81 -27.34 -24.16
CA MET A 373 -11.36 -27.32 -24.29
C MET A 373 -10.98 -28.54 -25.11
N ALA A 374 -10.37 -28.30 -26.28
CA ALA A 374 -10.11 -29.31 -27.29
C ALA A 374 -8.66 -29.29 -27.75
N VAL A 375 -8.18 -30.45 -28.22
CA VAL A 375 -6.89 -30.59 -28.92
C VAL A 375 -7.17 -31.03 -30.35
N ARG A 376 -6.73 -30.24 -31.33
CA ARG A 376 -6.82 -30.54 -32.77
C ARG A 376 -5.44 -30.40 -33.38
N GLU A 377 -4.98 -31.43 -34.09
CA GLU A 377 -3.66 -31.42 -34.76
C GLU A 377 -2.51 -30.98 -33.83
N ASN A 378 -2.52 -31.47 -32.58
CA ASN A 378 -1.56 -31.12 -31.53
C ASN A 378 -1.55 -29.64 -31.10
N ARG A 379 -2.62 -28.89 -31.42
CA ARG A 379 -2.87 -27.52 -30.95
C ARG A 379 -4.08 -27.45 -30.03
N HIS A 380 -3.97 -26.62 -29.00
CA HIS A 380 -4.98 -26.43 -27.98
C HIS A 380 -5.93 -25.29 -28.36
N TYR A 381 -7.23 -25.53 -28.19
CA TYR A 381 -8.30 -24.61 -28.55
C TYR A 381 -9.34 -24.49 -27.44
N PHE A 382 -9.95 -23.30 -27.37
CA PHE A 382 -11.24 -23.09 -26.71
C PHE A 382 -12.31 -22.94 -27.77
N ASP A 383 -13.28 -23.85 -27.78
CA ASP A 383 -14.55 -23.63 -28.47
C ASP A 383 -15.50 -22.95 -27.49
N ILE A 384 -16.06 -21.81 -27.86
CA ILE A 384 -16.97 -21.03 -27.02
C ILE A 384 -18.30 -20.85 -27.76
N LEU A 385 -19.40 -21.15 -27.09
CA LEU A 385 -20.75 -20.88 -27.57
C LEU A 385 -21.06 -19.40 -27.35
N GLN A 386 -21.30 -18.67 -28.43
CA GLN A 386 -21.56 -17.23 -28.39
C GLN A 386 -23.05 -16.90 -28.48
N SER A 387 -23.40 -15.62 -28.31
CA SER A 387 -24.78 -15.13 -28.34
C SER A 387 -25.49 -15.33 -29.68
N ASP A 388 -24.76 -15.58 -30.76
CA ASP A 388 -25.30 -15.97 -32.07
C ASP A 388 -25.78 -17.45 -32.14
N GLY A 389 -25.60 -18.20 -31.05
CA GLY A 389 -25.96 -19.61 -30.94
C GLY A 389 -24.99 -20.57 -31.64
N LYS A 390 -23.82 -20.09 -32.07
CA LYS A 390 -22.80 -20.89 -32.77
C LYS A 390 -21.55 -21.09 -31.93
N TRP A 391 -20.83 -22.16 -32.25
CA TRP A 391 -19.52 -22.46 -31.68
C TRP A 391 -18.43 -21.72 -32.44
N HIS A 392 -17.65 -20.92 -31.70
CA HIS A 392 -16.48 -20.21 -32.20
C HIS A 392 -15.22 -20.81 -31.60
N SER A 393 -14.24 -21.16 -32.44
CA SER A 393 -13.01 -21.83 -32.01
C SER A 393 -11.85 -20.85 -32.01
N TYR A 394 -11.21 -20.70 -30.85
CA TYR A 394 -10.06 -19.83 -30.64
C TYR A 394 -8.81 -20.63 -30.29
N PRO A 395 -7.67 -20.41 -30.97
CA PRO A 395 -6.42 -21.04 -30.57
C PRO A 395 -5.92 -20.47 -29.25
N VAL A 396 -5.27 -21.32 -28.45
CA VAL A 396 -4.43 -20.84 -27.34
C VAL A 396 -3.13 -20.31 -27.92
N ASP A 397 -2.86 -19.02 -27.74
CA ASP A 397 -1.64 -18.36 -28.21
C ASP A 397 -0.69 -18.00 -27.07
N TYR A 398 -1.20 -17.92 -25.84
CA TYR A 398 -0.40 -17.66 -24.64
C TYR A 398 -0.90 -18.43 -23.42
N THR A 399 0.03 -18.68 -22.49
CA THR A 399 -0.26 -19.19 -21.14
C THR A 399 0.13 -18.16 -20.09
N ILE A 400 -0.71 -17.99 -19.07
CA ILE A 400 -0.47 -17.10 -17.92
C ILE A 400 -0.48 -17.96 -16.64
N GLY A 401 0.58 -17.89 -15.85
CA GLY A 401 0.78 -18.74 -14.69
C GLY A 401 1.40 -20.10 -15.01
N SER A 402 2.02 -20.72 -13.99
CA SER A 402 2.88 -21.89 -14.16
C SER A 402 2.85 -22.92 -13.03
N LYS A 403 2.14 -22.68 -11.92
CA LYS A 403 2.23 -23.52 -10.71
C LYS A 403 0.88 -24.00 -10.17
N PHE A 404 0.04 -23.07 -9.70
CA PHE A 404 -1.19 -23.41 -8.98
C PHE A 404 -2.45 -23.28 -9.84
N GLU A 405 -2.42 -22.36 -10.79
CA GLU A 405 -3.48 -22.06 -11.72
C GLU A 405 -2.85 -21.60 -13.03
N GLN A 406 -3.54 -21.86 -14.15
CA GLN A 406 -3.14 -21.35 -15.46
C GLN A 406 -4.34 -20.80 -16.21
N ALA A 407 -4.23 -19.53 -16.59
CA ALA A 407 -5.11 -18.91 -17.56
C ALA A 407 -4.49 -19.02 -18.96
N TYR A 408 -5.34 -18.87 -19.97
CA TYR A 408 -4.98 -18.98 -21.37
C TYR A 408 -5.47 -17.74 -22.11
N ALA A 409 -4.82 -17.37 -23.20
CA ALA A 409 -5.23 -16.24 -24.02
C ALA A 409 -5.08 -16.52 -25.50
N THR A 410 -5.90 -15.84 -26.31
CA THR A 410 -5.80 -15.80 -27.78
C THR A 410 -5.33 -14.43 -28.24
N LYS A 411 -4.65 -14.38 -29.38
CA LYS A 411 -4.18 -13.14 -30.01
C LYS A 411 -4.99 -12.85 -31.27
N LEU A 412 -5.58 -11.67 -31.32
CA LEU A 412 -6.33 -11.20 -32.48
C LEU A 412 -5.38 -10.66 -33.58
N PRO A 413 -5.84 -10.58 -34.85
CA PRO A 413 -5.03 -10.05 -35.95
C PRO A 413 -4.54 -8.62 -35.74
N ASN A 414 -5.26 -7.81 -34.97
CA ASN A 414 -4.88 -6.43 -34.63
C ASN A 414 -3.80 -6.36 -33.52
N GLY A 415 -3.39 -7.50 -32.96
CA GLY A 415 -2.35 -7.59 -31.94
C GLY A 415 -2.87 -7.66 -30.50
N GLU A 416 -4.16 -7.43 -30.26
CA GLU A 416 -4.77 -7.53 -28.93
C GLU A 416 -4.72 -8.97 -28.42
N ILE A 417 -4.49 -9.13 -27.11
CA ILE A 417 -4.43 -10.43 -26.45
C ILE A 417 -5.58 -10.48 -25.44
N HIS A 418 -6.48 -11.44 -25.61
CA HIS A 418 -7.65 -11.60 -24.73
C HIS A 418 -7.55 -12.88 -23.92
N VAL A 419 -7.67 -12.74 -22.60
CA VAL A 419 -7.64 -13.84 -21.64
C VAL A 419 -9.00 -14.52 -21.65
N PHE A 420 -9.02 -15.85 -21.79
CA PHE A 420 -10.26 -16.62 -21.70
C PHE A 420 -10.88 -16.50 -20.29
N PRO A 421 -12.22 -16.53 -20.17
CA PRO A 421 -12.89 -16.33 -18.89
C PRO A 421 -12.88 -17.59 -18.00
N ILE A 422 -12.15 -18.63 -18.42
CA ILE A 422 -12.10 -19.95 -17.78
C ILE A 422 -10.63 -20.32 -17.59
N GLN A 423 -10.27 -20.69 -16.36
CA GLN A 423 -8.91 -21.01 -15.95
C GLN A 423 -8.82 -22.43 -15.43
N TYR A 424 -7.66 -23.06 -15.57
CA TYR A 424 -7.43 -24.39 -15.04
C TYR A 424 -6.75 -24.31 -13.67
N ASN A 425 -7.46 -24.75 -12.64
CA ASN A 425 -6.91 -24.86 -11.30
C ASN A 425 -6.21 -26.22 -11.13
N VAL A 426 -4.91 -26.19 -10.84
CA VAL A 426 -4.06 -27.40 -10.75
C VAL A 426 -4.36 -28.19 -9.48
N LEU A 427 -4.65 -27.50 -8.37
CA LEU A 427 -4.91 -28.11 -7.07
C LEU A 427 -6.20 -28.92 -7.09
N HIS A 428 -7.25 -28.37 -7.71
CA HIS A 428 -8.56 -29.01 -7.83
C HIS A 428 -8.74 -29.82 -9.12
N LYS A 429 -7.81 -29.73 -10.07
CA LYS A 429 -7.85 -30.39 -11.39
C LYS A 429 -9.13 -30.08 -12.16
N GLN A 430 -9.54 -28.82 -12.14
CA GLN A 430 -10.84 -28.39 -12.67
C GLN A 430 -10.73 -27.06 -13.42
N TRP A 431 -11.61 -26.91 -14.40
CA TRP A 431 -11.84 -25.66 -15.11
C TRP A 431 -12.84 -24.81 -14.34
N ILE A 432 -12.50 -23.56 -14.07
CA ILE A 432 -13.27 -22.67 -13.21
C ILE A 432 -13.37 -21.27 -13.81
N ASN A 433 -14.45 -20.57 -13.48
CA ASN A 433 -14.50 -19.12 -13.61
C ASN A 433 -13.89 -18.49 -12.35
N PHE A 434 -12.57 -18.32 -12.34
CA PHE A 434 -11.84 -17.76 -11.19
C PHE A 434 -12.24 -16.30 -10.90
N TRP A 435 -12.56 -15.52 -11.92
CA TRP A 435 -12.97 -14.12 -11.77
C TRP A 435 -14.21 -13.96 -10.91
N LYS A 436 -15.16 -14.91 -10.98
CA LYS A 436 -16.33 -14.97 -10.08
C LYS A 436 -15.96 -15.06 -8.60
N VAL A 437 -14.83 -15.71 -8.30
CA VAL A 437 -14.35 -15.88 -6.92
C VAL A 437 -13.75 -14.58 -6.41
N ILE A 438 -12.89 -13.93 -7.21
CA ILE A 438 -12.09 -12.79 -6.74
C ILE A 438 -12.72 -11.41 -6.97
N ASP A 439 -13.55 -11.23 -8.00
CA ASP A 439 -14.14 -9.93 -8.33
C ASP A 439 -15.42 -9.65 -7.53
N GLY A 440 -15.77 -8.38 -7.33
CA GLY A 440 -16.99 -7.98 -6.64
C GLY A 440 -18.28 -8.45 -7.34
N PRO A 441 -19.41 -8.44 -6.62
CA PRO A 441 -20.71 -8.75 -7.20
C PRO A 441 -21.02 -7.83 -8.40
N GLY A 442 -21.42 -8.43 -9.52
CA GLY A 442 -21.75 -7.68 -10.74
C GLY A 442 -20.57 -7.34 -11.65
N SER A 443 -19.35 -7.82 -11.35
CA SER A 443 -18.20 -7.68 -12.27
C SER A 443 -18.52 -8.24 -13.65
N GLU A 444 -18.29 -7.43 -14.69
CA GLU A 444 -18.45 -7.84 -16.09
C GLU A 444 -17.46 -8.95 -16.47
N ARG A 445 -16.23 -8.90 -15.93
CA ARG A 445 -15.18 -9.91 -16.13
C ARG A 445 -15.57 -11.27 -15.52
N ALA A 446 -16.35 -11.25 -14.45
CA ALA A 446 -16.87 -12.45 -13.79
C ALA A 446 -18.03 -13.12 -14.54
N ASP A 447 -18.60 -12.51 -15.57
CA ASP A 447 -19.60 -13.13 -16.44
C ASP A 447 -18.96 -13.63 -17.74
N PRO A 448 -18.76 -14.95 -17.94
CA PRO A 448 -18.07 -15.46 -19.13
C PRO A 448 -18.72 -15.06 -20.45
N ARG A 449 -20.01 -14.72 -20.45
CA ARG A 449 -20.75 -14.29 -21.65
C ARG A 449 -20.26 -12.95 -22.19
N THR A 450 -19.68 -12.09 -21.35
CA THR A 450 -19.13 -10.79 -21.80
C THR A 450 -17.89 -10.96 -22.65
N TRP A 451 -17.23 -12.13 -22.59
CA TRP A 451 -15.96 -12.36 -23.26
C TRP A 451 -16.02 -12.17 -24.79
N GLU A 452 -17.16 -12.46 -25.41
CA GLU A 452 -17.36 -12.27 -26.85
C GLU A 452 -17.25 -10.80 -27.30
N ARG A 453 -17.36 -9.83 -26.38
CA ARG A 453 -17.18 -8.40 -26.66
C ARG A 453 -15.73 -8.05 -26.96
N LEU A 454 -14.78 -8.85 -26.45
CA LEU A 454 -13.34 -8.65 -26.63
C LEU A 454 -12.92 -7.19 -26.34
N ASP A 455 -13.41 -6.64 -25.22
CA ASP A 455 -13.11 -5.28 -24.79
C ASP A 455 -12.03 -5.26 -23.68
N ALA A 456 -11.84 -4.09 -23.07
CA ALA A 456 -10.85 -3.86 -22.02
C ALA A 456 -10.98 -4.85 -20.83
N SER A 457 -12.17 -5.38 -20.53
CA SER A 457 -12.42 -6.32 -19.42
C SER A 457 -11.76 -7.69 -19.61
N THR A 458 -11.37 -8.03 -20.84
CA THR A 458 -10.72 -9.30 -21.20
C THR A 458 -9.29 -9.12 -21.69
N SER A 459 -8.85 -7.88 -21.88
CA SER A 459 -7.54 -7.54 -22.43
C SER A 459 -6.41 -7.86 -21.44
N TYR A 460 -5.49 -8.74 -21.86
CA TYR A 460 -4.26 -9.03 -21.12
C TYR A 460 -3.40 -7.78 -20.95
N GLN A 461 -3.25 -6.98 -22.01
CA GLN A 461 -2.44 -5.77 -22.00
C GLN A 461 -2.95 -4.75 -20.96
N ALA A 462 -4.27 -4.58 -20.87
CA ALA A 462 -4.88 -3.62 -19.95
C ALA A 462 -4.87 -4.11 -18.50
N ILE A 463 -4.97 -5.41 -18.25
CA ILE A 463 -5.26 -5.94 -16.90
C ILE A 463 -4.02 -6.58 -16.27
N CYS A 464 -3.30 -7.40 -17.02
CA CYS A 464 -2.32 -8.36 -16.47
C CYS A 464 -0.87 -7.98 -16.82
N ALA A 465 -0.63 -7.48 -18.03
CA ALA A 465 0.71 -7.31 -18.60
C ALA A 465 1.61 -6.42 -17.73
N VAL A 466 1.00 -5.45 -17.08
CA VAL A 466 1.63 -4.51 -16.16
C VAL A 466 2.50 -5.16 -15.09
N CYS A 467 2.07 -6.32 -14.57
CA CYS A 467 2.79 -7.10 -13.56
C CYS A 467 3.36 -8.42 -14.10
N HIS A 468 2.95 -8.86 -15.30
CA HIS A 468 3.27 -10.19 -15.86
C HIS A 468 4.16 -10.15 -17.12
N THR A 469 4.64 -8.97 -17.52
CA THR A 469 5.54 -8.79 -18.67
C THR A 469 6.63 -7.77 -18.39
N SER A 470 7.67 -7.76 -19.22
CA SER A 470 8.80 -6.83 -19.12
C SER A 470 8.78 -5.72 -20.17
N GLN A 471 9.09 -4.51 -19.70
CA GLN A 471 9.10 -3.25 -20.45
C GLN A 471 7.85 -3.01 -21.32
N LEU A 472 6.70 -2.99 -20.67
CA LEU A 472 5.40 -2.65 -21.26
C LEU A 472 5.34 -1.14 -21.56
N ARG A 473 4.94 -0.78 -22.77
CA ARG A 473 4.68 0.62 -23.17
C ARG A 473 3.51 0.76 -24.14
N ASN A 474 2.93 1.95 -24.17
CA ASN A 474 2.12 2.41 -25.29
C ASN A 474 3.03 2.99 -26.38
N ALA A 475 3.07 2.35 -27.54
CA ALA A 475 3.94 2.73 -28.66
C ALA A 475 3.64 4.11 -29.25
N LYS A 476 2.43 4.66 -29.06
CA LYS A 476 2.05 6.01 -29.50
C LYS A 476 2.27 7.08 -28.42
N GLY A 477 2.78 6.69 -27.24
CA GLY A 477 2.82 7.53 -26.06
C GLY A 477 1.45 7.65 -25.38
N GLY A 478 1.44 8.18 -24.15
CA GLY A 478 0.22 8.31 -23.34
C GLY A 478 -0.18 7.03 -22.59
N GLY A 479 -1.39 7.04 -22.04
CA GLY A 479 -1.91 6.05 -21.07
C GLY A 479 -2.24 4.66 -21.63
N PHE A 480 -3.11 3.93 -20.92
CA PHE A 480 -3.52 2.56 -21.24
C PHE A 480 -4.54 2.46 -22.40
N ASP A 481 -4.19 2.94 -23.59
CA ASP A 481 -4.95 2.60 -24.80
C ASP A 481 -4.56 1.20 -25.28
N VAL A 482 -5.48 0.24 -25.11
CA VAL A 482 -5.29 -1.19 -25.42
C VAL A 482 -4.78 -1.47 -26.84
N ASN A 483 -5.07 -0.58 -27.80
CA ASN A 483 -4.76 -0.79 -29.21
C ASN A 483 -3.28 -0.57 -29.59
N ASN A 484 -2.47 -0.03 -28.68
CA ASN A 484 -1.09 0.39 -28.99
C ASN A 484 -0.09 -0.09 -27.94
N VAL A 485 -0.46 -1.06 -27.11
CA VAL A 485 0.37 -1.55 -26.02
C VAL A 485 1.24 -2.72 -26.50
N GLU A 486 2.55 -2.57 -26.33
CA GLU A 486 3.57 -3.56 -26.64
C GLU A 486 4.49 -3.79 -25.44
N PHE A 487 5.20 -4.93 -25.45
CA PHE A 487 6.19 -5.28 -24.43
C PHE A 487 7.41 -5.89 -25.08
N LYS A 488 8.56 -5.81 -24.39
CA LYS A 488 9.84 -6.33 -24.89
C LYS A 488 9.96 -7.83 -24.69
N GLU A 489 9.69 -8.33 -23.48
CA GLU A 489 9.77 -9.75 -23.15
C GLU A 489 8.50 -10.23 -22.42
N PRO A 490 8.03 -11.46 -22.68
CA PRO A 490 6.99 -12.10 -21.89
C PRO A 490 7.56 -12.57 -20.54
N GLY A 491 6.76 -12.50 -19.47
CA GLY A 491 7.22 -12.82 -18.12
C GLY A 491 8.05 -11.67 -17.51
N ILE A 492 8.62 -11.91 -16.33
CA ILE A 492 9.40 -10.92 -15.58
C ILE A 492 10.89 -11.21 -15.75
N ASP A 493 11.54 -10.35 -16.53
CA ASP A 493 12.96 -10.37 -16.87
C ASP A 493 13.88 -9.82 -15.76
N CYS A 494 15.19 -9.92 -16.03
CA CYS A 494 16.25 -9.39 -15.17
C CYS A 494 16.07 -7.89 -14.90
N GLU A 495 15.69 -7.12 -15.92
CA GLU A 495 15.69 -5.66 -15.90
C GLU A 495 14.49 -5.07 -15.16
N MET A 496 13.42 -5.83 -14.91
CA MET A 496 12.33 -5.41 -14.03
C MET A 496 12.75 -5.30 -12.55
N CYS A 497 13.79 -6.03 -12.14
CA CYS A 497 14.34 -5.99 -10.78
C CYS A 497 15.68 -5.26 -10.68
N HIS A 498 16.53 -5.37 -11.69
CA HIS A 498 17.85 -4.74 -11.69
C HIS A 498 17.88 -3.41 -12.44
N GLY A 499 16.84 -3.07 -13.19
CA GLY A 499 16.82 -1.89 -14.04
C GLY A 499 17.55 -2.08 -15.38
N PRO A 500 17.66 -1.01 -16.17
CA PRO A 500 18.23 -1.02 -17.53
C PRO A 500 19.69 -1.50 -17.53
N SER A 501 19.99 -2.54 -18.31
CA SER A 501 21.31 -3.17 -18.34
C SER A 501 22.23 -2.66 -19.45
N GLY A 502 21.74 -1.90 -20.43
CA GLY A 502 22.49 -1.59 -21.66
C GLY A 502 23.85 -0.92 -21.40
N GLY A 503 23.91 0.07 -20.51
CA GLY A 503 25.17 0.70 -20.14
C GLY A 503 26.16 -0.27 -19.49
N HIS A 504 25.68 -1.15 -18.61
CA HIS A 504 26.50 -2.17 -17.97
C HIS A 504 27.03 -3.21 -18.96
N VAL A 505 26.18 -3.69 -19.89
CA VAL A 505 26.61 -4.66 -20.91
C VAL A 505 27.72 -4.07 -21.78
N ILE A 506 27.57 -2.81 -22.21
CA ILE A 506 28.57 -2.10 -23.01
C ILE A 506 29.89 -1.96 -22.22
N GLU A 507 29.85 -1.36 -21.03
CA GLU A 507 31.03 -1.16 -20.17
C GLU A 507 31.79 -2.47 -19.91
N MET A 508 31.08 -3.56 -19.61
CA MET A 508 31.70 -4.86 -19.36
C MET A 508 32.29 -5.48 -20.63
N SER A 509 31.64 -5.30 -21.78
CA SER A 509 32.14 -5.81 -23.08
C SER A 509 33.39 -5.04 -23.55
N GLU A 510 33.46 -3.75 -23.24
CA GLU A 510 34.58 -2.86 -23.58
C GLU A 510 35.70 -2.88 -22.52
N HIS A 511 35.51 -3.63 -21.42
CA HIS A 511 36.42 -3.67 -20.27
C HIS A 511 36.65 -2.31 -19.60
N ASP A 512 35.66 -1.41 -19.67
CA ASP A 512 35.70 -0.04 -19.14
C ASP A 512 34.71 0.11 -17.98
N TYR A 513 34.82 -0.76 -16.99
CA TYR A 513 33.93 -0.75 -15.83
C TYR A 513 34.21 0.42 -14.90
N HIS A 514 33.14 1.13 -14.51
CA HIS A 514 33.20 2.18 -13.51
C HIS A 514 32.35 1.81 -12.27
N PRO A 515 32.83 2.09 -11.05
CA PRO A 515 32.00 1.97 -9.86
C PRO A 515 30.74 2.85 -9.96
N LYS A 516 29.59 2.28 -9.59
CA LYS A 516 28.29 2.96 -9.59
C LYS A 516 27.70 2.95 -8.18
N GLU A 517 26.77 3.87 -7.91
CA GLU A 517 26.01 3.84 -6.66
C GLU A 517 25.16 2.56 -6.59
N PRO A 518 24.85 2.03 -5.40
CA PRO A 518 24.09 0.78 -5.27
C PRO A 518 22.73 0.73 -6.00
N LEU A 519 22.09 1.88 -6.15
CA LEU A 519 20.79 2.04 -6.85
C LEU A 519 20.93 2.38 -8.34
N ASP A 520 22.15 2.66 -8.82
CA ASP A 520 22.38 2.86 -10.24
C ASP A 520 22.27 1.50 -10.96
N PRO A 521 21.45 1.37 -12.01
CA PRO A 521 21.28 0.11 -12.71
C PRO A 521 22.56 -0.43 -13.35
N PRO A 522 22.80 -1.76 -13.32
CA PRO A 522 22.04 -2.79 -12.60
C PRO A 522 22.13 -2.66 -11.08
N VAL A 523 20.99 -2.67 -10.39
CA VAL A 523 20.92 -2.46 -8.94
C VAL A 523 21.56 -3.58 -8.15
N ASN A 524 22.32 -3.19 -7.13
CA ASN A 524 23.00 -4.09 -6.21
C ASN A 524 22.21 -4.26 -4.90
N PHE A 525 21.40 -5.31 -4.84
CA PHE A 525 20.58 -5.65 -3.67
C PHE A 525 21.36 -5.89 -2.37
N HIS A 526 22.68 -6.15 -2.44
CA HIS A 526 23.50 -6.33 -1.24
C HIS A 526 23.93 -5.02 -0.58
N LYS A 527 23.73 -3.89 -1.26
CA LYS A 527 24.23 -2.57 -0.83
C LYS A 527 23.12 -1.50 -0.72
N ILE A 528 21.86 -1.88 -0.90
CA ILE A 528 20.70 -1.00 -0.72
C ILE A 528 19.99 -1.35 0.59
N ASP A 529 19.27 -0.39 1.16
CA ASP A 529 18.45 -0.64 2.35
C ASP A 529 17.21 -1.50 2.03
N SER A 530 16.66 -2.13 3.08
CA SER A 530 15.49 -2.99 2.96
C SER A 530 14.26 -2.30 2.35
N ARG A 531 14.05 -1.00 2.57
CA ARG A 531 12.87 -0.29 2.04
C ARG A 531 12.96 -0.16 0.54
N LYS A 532 14.14 0.19 0.02
CA LYS A 532 14.40 0.22 -1.43
C LYS A 532 14.30 -1.18 -2.05
N SER A 533 14.85 -2.20 -1.39
CA SER A 533 14.71 -3.60 -1.81
C SER A 533 13.24 -4.04 -1.90
N VAL A 534 12.43 -3.76 -0.86
CA VAL A 534 10.98 -4.06 -0.84
C VAL A 534 10.24 -3.26 -1.90
N ALA A 535 10.58 -1.98 -2.12
CA ALA A 535 9.94 -1.16 -3.15
C ALA A 535 10.11 -1.73 -4.57
N ILE A 536 11.23 -2.39 -4.86
CA ILE A 536 11.44 -3.07 -6.14
C ILE A 536 10.49 -4.27 -6.30
N CYS A 537 10.29 -5.08 -5.25
CA CYS A 537 9.33 -6.18 -5.24
C CYS A 537 7.87 -5.69 -5.28
N ALA A 538 7.61 -4.55 -4.62
CA ALA A 538 6.30 -3.91 -4.56
C ALA A 538 5.80 -3.46 -5.93
N GLN A 539 6.67 -3.37 -6.94
CA GLN A 539 6.22 -3.13 -8.31
C GLN A 539 5.13 -4.12 -8.79
N CYS A 540 5.08 -5.34 -8.24
CA CYS A 540 4.05 -6.33 -8.57
C CYS A 540 3.37 -6.96 -7.34
N HIS A 541 4.04 -7.06 -6.18
CA HIS A 541 3.52 -7.76 -4.98
C HIS A 541 2.82 -6.83 -3.96
N MET A 542 2.26 -5.74 -4.45
CA MET A 542 1.47 -4.77 -3.69
C MET A 542 0.12 -4.57 -4.39
N GLN A 543 -0.85 -3.97 -3.70
CA GLN A 543 -2.16 -3.62 -4.25
C GLN A 543 -1.96 -2.99 -5.62
N SER A 544 -2.57 -3.59 -6.67
CA SER A 544 -2.46 -3.19 -8.08
C SER A 544 -2.37 -1.67 -8.23
N ALA A 545 -1.12 -1.20 -8.26
CA ALA A 545 -0.86 0.21 -8.02
C ALA A 545 -1.37 1.02 -9.21
N ILE A 546 -1.91 2.20 -8.93
CA ILE A 546 -2.38 3.14 -9.93
C ILE A 546 -1.17 3.57 -10.75
N ARG A 547 -1.21 3.29 -12.05
CA ARG A 547 -0.09 3.55 -12.95
C ARG A 547 -0.38 4.73 -13.84
N ASN A 548 0.59 5.63 -13.89
CA ASN A 548 0.66 6.70 -14.86
C ASN A 548 1.65 6.29 -15.94
N SER A 549 1.35 6.61 -17.20
CA SER A 549 2.30 6.43 -18.28
C SER A 549 3.49 7.37 -18.12
N GLY A 550 4.69 6.86 -18.38
CA GLY A 550 5.88 7.67 -18.56
C GLY A 550 5.81 8.57 -19.80
N PRO A 551 6.77 9.49 -19.97
CA PRO A 551 6.77 10.47 -21.05
C PRO A 551 6.83 9.85 -22.45
N ASN A 552 7.33 8.61 -22.59
CA ASN A 552 7.34 7.87 -23.85
C ASN A 552 6.38 6.69 -23.84
N GLY A 553 5.34 6.74 -22.99
CA GLY A 553 4.31 5.71 -22.89
C GLY A 553 4.69 4.51 -22.03
N GLU A 554 5.77 4.57 -21.25
CA GLU A 554 6.18 3.46 -20.38
C GLU A 554 5.13 3.17 -19.29
N LEU A 555 4.78 1.90 -19.07
CA LEU A 555 3.69 1.50 -18.16
C LEU A 555 4.16 0.71 -16.93
N ASN A 556 5.29 0.00 -17.03
CA ASN A 556 5.83 -0.77 -15.90
C ASN A 556 7.34 -0.64 -15.70
N TYR A 557 7.98 0.21 -16.48
CA TYR A 557 9.40 0.56 -16.38
C TYR A 557 9.56 2.07 -16.56
N VAL A 558 10.78 2.59 -16.44
CA VAL A 558 11.07 4.01 -16.69
C VAL A 558 12.30 4.18 -17.57
N SER A 559 12.30 5.25 -18.36
CA SER A 559 13.45 5.71 -19.17
C SER A 559 14.17 6.92 -18.58
N SER A 560 13.65 7.47 -17.47
CA SER A 560 14.24 8.56 -16.67
C SER A 560 14.60 8.06 -15.27
N ARG A 561 15.46 8.79 -14.54
CA ARG A 561 16.11 8.32 -13.29
C ARG A 561 15.16 7.77 -12.21
N GLU A 562 15.75 6.93 -11.35
CA GLU A 562 15.19 5.94 -10.39
C GLU A 562 14.32 4.88 -11.07
N PHE A 563 14.90 3.68 -11.32
CA PHE A 563 14.32 2.66 -12.21
C PHE A 563 12.98 2.06 -11.72
N PHE A 564 12.70 2.20 -10.43
CA PHE A 564 11.45 1.80 -9.77
C PHE A 564 10.77 3.06 -9.24
N GLY A 565 9.58 3.36 -9.74
CA GLY A 565 8.83 4.55 -9.34
C GLY A 565 7.95 4.30 -8.12
N ASN A 566 7.73 5.32 -7.30
CA ASN A 566 6.63 5.33 -6.34
C ASN A 566 5.30 5.30 -7.09
N ARG A 567 4.56 4.19 -6.95
CA ARG A 567 3.22 4.06 -7.52
C ARG A 567 2.18 4.32 -6.44
N LEU A 568 1.15 5.06 -6.81
CA LEU A 568 0.06 5.38 -5.89
C LEU A 568 -0.80 4.13 -5.67
N ARG A 569 -1.28 3.97 -4.44
CA ARG A 569 -2.27 2.98 -4.02
C ARG A 569 -3.64 3.66 -4.00
N GLN A 570 -4.73 2.90 -4.18
CA GLN A 570 -6.03 3.44 -3.77
C GLN A 570 -6.07 3.47 -2.24
N PRO A 571 -6.76 4.44 -1.63
CA PRO A 571 -7.05 4.38 -0.20
C PRO A 571 -7.72 3.05 0.17
N PHE A 572 -7.19 2.35 1.18
CA PHE A 572 -7.72 1.03 1.58
C PHE A 572 -9.18 1.09 2.05
N GLY A 573 -9.61 2.24 2.59
CA GLY A 573 -11.00 2.48 2.97
C GLY A 573 -11.99 2.50 1.78
N GLU A 574 -11.50 2.57 0.55
CA GLU A 574 -12.27 2.63 -0.70
C GLU A 574 -12.00 1.41 -1.61
N PHE A 575 -11.30 0.41 -1.09
CA PHE A 575 -11.01 -0.83 -1.82
C PHE A 575 -12.01 -1.93 -1.46
N SER A 576 -12.26 -2.87 -2.38
CA SER A 576 -13.25 -3.94 -2.17
C SER A 576 -13.01 -4.71 -0.86
N ARG A 577 -14.08 -5.03 -0.13
CA ARG A 577 -13.99 -5.75 1.15
C ARG A 577 -13.52 -7.18 0.99
N LYS A 578 -13.57 -7.76 -0.22
CA LYS A 578 -12.93 -9.06 -0.51
C LYS A 578 -11.42 -9.06 -0.22
N GLY A 579 -10.78 -7.89 -0.28
CA GLY A 579 -9.36 -7.72 0.04
C GLY A 579 -9.01 -7.76 1.54
N PHE A 580 -10.00 -7.72 2.44
CA PHE A 580 -9.78 -7.48 3.87
C PHE A 580 -10.63 -8.38 4.77
N TYR A 581 -10.06 -8.75 5.91
CA TYR A 581 -10.80 -9.24 7.07
C TYR A 581 -11.50 -8.08 7.79
N LYS A 582 -12.55 -8.38 8.58
CA LYS A 582 -13.30 -7.37 9.35
C LYS A 582 -12.47 -6.76 10.48
N ASP A 583 -11.42 -7.44 10.90
CA ASP A 583 -10.44 -6.95 11.88
C ASP A 583 -9.34 -6.06 11.29
N GLY A 584 -9.40 -5.77 9.98
CA GLY A 584 -8.48 -4.87 9.30
C GLY A 584 -7.29 -5.55 8.62
N ARG A 585 -7.05 -6.85 8.87
CA ARG A 585 -5.97 -7.60 8.22
C ARG A 585 -6.25 -7.82 6.74
N PHE A 586 -5.20 -7.93 5.95
CA PHE A 586 -5.35 -8.20 4.53
C PHE A 586 -5.68 -9.68 4.28
N ARG A 587 -6.61 -9.92 3.36
CA ARG A 587 -7.11 -11.25 3.03
C ARG A 587 -6.48 -11.81 1.76
N GLN A 588 -5.89 -11.00 0.88
CA GLN A 588 -5.45 -11.46 -0.44
C GLN A 588 -3.96 -11.26 -0.66
N THR A 589 -3.30 -12.17 -1.38
CA THR A 589 -1.85 -12.09 -1.63
C THR A 589 -1.39 -10.88 -2.45
N THR A 590 -2.33 -10.15 -3.08
CA THR A 590 -2.02 -8.85 -3.70
C THR A 590 -1.53 -7.82 -2.64
N PHE A 591 -1.83 -8.02 -1.36
CA PHE A 591 -1.43 -7.14 -0.25
C PHE A 591 -0.21 -7.66 0.57
N ILE A 592 0.65 -8.51 -0.01
CA ILE A 592 1.78 -9.09 0.74
C ILE A 592 2.75 -8.01 1.23
N VAL A 593 3.08 -7.02 0.39
CA VAL A 593 3.96 -5.93 0.78
C VAL A 593 3.31 -5.07 1.87
N GLU A 594 2.03 -4.73 1.74
CA GLU A 594 1.31 -3.93 2.73
C GLU A 594 1.25 -4.65 4.08
N ALA A 595 1.02 -5.98 4.09
CA ALA A 595 1.08 -6.79 5.30
C ALA A 595 2.49 -6.77 5.92
N LEU A 596 3.54 -6.89 5.11
CA LEU A 596 4.93 -6.78 5.57
C LEU A 596 5.23 -5.38 6.14
N GLU A 597 4.75 -4.32 5.49
CA GLU A 597 4.94 -2.93 5.91
C GLU A 597 4.31 -2.64 7.27
N ARG A 598 3.22 -3.34 7.62
CA ARG A 598 2.62 -3.30 8.97
C ARG A 598 3.46 -3.96 10.04
N SER A 599 4.36 -4.89 9.67
CA SER A 599 5.12 -5.66 10.65
C SER A 599 6.15 -4.82 11.40
N GLN A 600 6.37 -5.12 12.68
CA GLN A 600 7.45 -4.51 13.46
C GLN A 600 8.83 -4.90 12.91
N CYS A 601 8.95 -6.07 12.29
CA CYS A 601 10.17 -6.50 11.61
C CYS A 601 10.56 -5.52 10.49
N PHE A 602 9.60 -5.03 9.71
CA PHE A 602 9.86 -4.01 8.68
C PHE A 602 9.95 -2.59 9.24
N LYS A 603 9.10 -2.24 10.23
CA LYS A 603 9.10 -0.88 10.80
C LYS A 603 10.37 -0.58 11.60
N LYS A 604 10.96 -1.57 12.27
CA LYS A 604 12.05 -1.38 13.24
C LYS A 604 13.38 -2.07 12.88
N ALA A 605 13.40 -2.97 11.91
CA ALA A 605 14.61 -3.66 11.48
C ALA A 605 14.79 -3.57 9.96
N ASP A 606 15.94 -4.02 9.48
CA ASP A 606 16.31 -4.02 8.06
C ASP A 606 15.84 -5.31 7.37
N LEU A 607 14.52 -5.55 7.38
CA LEU A 607 13.92 -6.75 6.78
C LEU A 607 13.45 -6.46 5.34
N SER A 608 13.93 -7.28 4.41
CA SER A 608 13.50 -7.29 3.00
C SER A 608 13.00 -8.68 2.56
N CYS A 609 12.34 -8.74 1.41
CA CYS A 609 11.91 -10.00 0.79
C CYS A 609 13.09 -10.96 0.61
N GLY A 610 14.26 -10.43 0.23
CA GLY A 610 15.49 -11.18 -0.01
C GLY A 610 16.09 -11.82 1.24
N ASN A 611 15.64 -11.50 2.46
CA ASN A 611 16.06 -12.22 3.66
C ASN A 611 15.46 -13.63 3.73
N CYS A 612 14.28 -13.84 3.12
CA CYS A 612 13.53 -15.10 3.17
C CYS A 612 13.43 -15.79 1.81
N HIS A 613 13.36 -15.01 0.72
CA HIS A 613 13.21 -15.50 -0.64
C HIS A 613 14.52 -15.44 -1.44
N ASP A 614 14.70 -16.41 -2.33
CA ASP A 614 15.75 -16.42 -3.35
C ASP A 614 15.12 -16.48 -4.74
N PRO A 615 15.10 -15.37 -5.49
CA PRO A 615 14.51 -15.32 -6.83
C PRO A 615 15.29 -16.15 -7.87
N HIS A 616 16.53 -16.52 -7.59
CA HIS A 616 17.46 -17.18 -8.52
C HIS A 616 18.03 -18.49 -7.95
N SER A 617 17.27 -19.15 -7.07
CA SER A 617 17.72 -20.39 -6.43
C SER A 617 17.97 -21.51 -7.44
N ARG A 618 18.99 -22.33 -7.17
CA ARG A 618 19.33 -23.54 -7.93
C ARG A 618 18.17 -24.53 -8.07
N ASP A 619 17.24 -24.51 -7.12
CA ASP A 619 16.09 -25.41 -7.07
C ASP A 619 14.79 -24.79 -7.63
N SER A 620 14.88 -23.67 -8.36
CA SER A 620 13.74 -22.88 -8.87
C SER A 620 12.66 -23.71 -9.58
N ALA A 621 13.05 -24.73 -10.36
CA ALA A 621 12.09 -25.65 -10.99
C ALA A 621 11.21 -26.42 -10.00
N SER A 622 11.76 -26.76 -8.83
CA SER A 622 11.09 -27.56 -7.78
C SER A 622 10.63 -26.75 -6.57
N SER A 623 10.96 -25.45 -6.52
CA SER A 623 10.62 -24.55 -5.42
C SER A 623 9.39 -23.70 -5.78
N PRO A 624 8.18 -24.11 -5.35
CA PRO A 624 6.97 -23.39 -5.72
C PRO A 624 6.91 -21.97 -5.12
N THR A 625 7.59 -21.74 -3.99
CA THR A 625 7.55 -20.50 -3.20
C THR A 625 8.86 -19.70 -3.18
N SER A 626 9.91 -20.18 -3.85
CA SER A 626 11.22 -19.50 -3.91
C SER A 626 11.80 -19.17 -2.52
N LEU A 627 11.58 -20.04 -1.53
CA LEU A 627 12.08 -19.85 -0.16
C LEU A 627 13.52 -20.34 -0.01
N LYS A 628 14.35 -19.56 0.70
CA LYS A 628 15.74 -19.92 1.03
C LYS A 628 15.83 -21.13 1.96
N PHE A 629 14.92 -21.22 2.92
CA PHE A 629 14.94 -22.21 3.99
C PHE A 629 13.71 -23.12 3.90
N ARG A 630 13.53 -23.79 2.76
CA ARG A 630 12.33 -24.61 2.51
C ARG A 630 12.15 -25.73 3.54
N ASP A 631 13.23 -26.44 3.84
CA ASP A 631 13.19 -27.63 4.70
C ASP A 631 13.32 -27.25 6.21
N GLU A 632 13.82 -26.04 6.50
CA GLU A 632 14.00 -25.49 7.86
C GLU A 632 13.49 -24.04 7.96
N PRO A 633 12.18 -23.79 7.81
CA PRO A 633 11.62 -22.43 7.68
C PRO A 633 11.90 -21.52 8.88
N ASP A 634 12.11 -22.07 10.08
CA ASP A 634 12.39 -21.28 11.29
C ASP A 634 13.75 -20.55 11.22
N LEU A 635 14.64 -20.92 10.30
CA LEU A 635 15.91 -20.20 10.08
C LEU A 635 15.68 -18.77 9.56
N MET A 636 14.56 -18.51 8.88
CA MET A 636 14.14 -17.16 8.50
C MET A 636 13.97 -16.24 9.71
N CYS A 637 13.47 -16.78 10.82
CA CYS A 637 13.16 -16.03 12.03
C CYS A 637 14.35 -16.01 12.98
N THR A 638 14.97 -17.17 13.20
CA THR A 638 16.03 -17.35 14.20
C THR A 638 17.40 -16.79 13.78
N GLY A 639 17.52 -16.27 12.54
CA GLY A 639 18.62 -15.40 12.14
C GLY A 639 18.74 -14.17 13.04
N CYS A 640 17.61 -13.51 13.33
CA CYS A 640 17.55 -12.37 14.25
C CYS A 640 17.09 -12.77 15.66
N HIS A 641 16.20 -13.77 15.77
CA HIS A 641 15.64 -14.24 17.04
C HIS A 641 16.38 -15.48 17.58
N SER A 642 17.70 -15.35 17.75
CA SER A 642 18.58 -16.48 18.11
C SER A 642 18.26 -17.11 19.47
N GLN A 643 17.62 -16.37 20.38
CA GLN A 643 17.21 -16.85 21.69
C GLN A 643 16.20 -18.01 21.65
N PHE A 644 15.52 -18.22 20.51
CA PHE A 644 14.53 -19.29 20.35
C PHE A 644 15.06 -20.52 19.61
N ARG A 645 16.36 -20.59 19.25
CA ARG A 645 16.94 -21.77 18.57
C ARG A 645 16.93 -23.04 19.42
N GLY A 646 16.96 -22.92 20.74
CA GLY A 646 17.01 -24.06 21.64
C GLY A 646 15.64 -24.71 21.85
N ALA A 647 15.57 -26.05 21.78
CA ALA A 647 14.33 -26.83 21.94
C ALA A 647 13.52 -26.47 23.20
N ALA A 648 14.19 -26.26 24.34
CA ALA A 648 13.52 -25.86 25.58
C ALA A 648 13.00 -24.41 25.54
N ALA A 649 13.69 -23.51 24.84
CA ALA A 649 13.28 -22.11 24.71
C ALA A 649 12.06 -21.99 23.79
N ILE A 650 12.07 -22.66 22.63
CA ILE A 650 10.91 -22.66 21.73
C ILE A 650 9.71 -23.36 22.37
N SER A 651 9.89 -24.50 23.03
CA SER A 651 8.76 -25.20 23.68
C SER A 651 8.11 -24.35 24.77
N ARG A 652 8.91 -23.59 25.53
CA ARG A 652 8.39 -22.66 26.55
C ARG A 652 7.69 -21.46 25.92
N HIS A 653 8.15 -20.99 24.76
CA HIS A 653 7.56 -19.86 24.07
C HIS A 653 6.24 -20.24 23.37
N SER A 654 6.25 -21.36 22.64
CA SER A 654 5.10 -21.85 21.87
C SER A 654 4.08 -22.59 22.72
N HIS A 655 4.47 -23.08 23.91
CA HIS A 655 3.71 -24.03 24.72
C HIS A 655 3.41 -25.37 24.03
N HIS A 656 4.21 -25.73 23.03
CA HIS A 656 4.14 -27.00 22.30
C HIS A 656 5.46 -27.78 22.46
N SER A 657 5.47 -29.06 22.09
CA SER A 657 6.74 -29.80 22.02
C SER A 657 7.61 -29.23 20.90
N ALA A 658 8.93 -29.17 21.09
CA ALA A 658 9.86 -28.52 20.15
C ALA A 658 9.75 -29.03 18.70
N ALA A 659 9.48 -30.33 18.51
CA ALA A 659 9.39 -30.95 17.20
C ALA A 659 7.99 -30.86 16.56
N SER A 660 6.98 -30.38 17.28
CA SER A 660 5.62 -30.25 16.74
C SER A 660 5.47 -29.05 15.83
N GLU A 661 4.47 -29.12 14.94
CA GLU A 661 4.08 -28.01 14.07
C GLU A 661 3.76 -26.73 14.87
N GLY A 662 3.15 -26.85 16.05
CA GLY A 662 2.83 -25.70 16.90
C GLY A 662 4.06 -24.96 17.47
N SER A 663 5.26 -25.54 17.36
CA SER A 663 6.53 -24.87 17.72
C SER A 663 7.22 -24.18 16.55
N ARG A 664 6.69 -24.29 15.33
CA ARG A 664 7.22 -23.55 14.17
C ARG A 664 6.83 -22.09 14.25
N CYS A 665 7.78 -21.19 13.99
CA CYS A 665 7.55 -19.74 14.04
C CYS A 665 6.43 -19.36 13.08
N VAL A 666 6.52 -19.85 11.84
CA VAL A 666 5.60 -19.51 10.74
C VAL A 666 4.16 -19.97 10.98
N SER A 667 3.92 -20.96 11.83
CA SER A 667 2.57 -21.50 12.06
C SER A 667 1.70 -20.56 12.88
N CYS A 668 2.31 -19.74 13.75
CA CYS A 668 1.62 -18.73 14.54
C CYS A 668 1.85 -17.30 14.01
N HIS A 669 3.07 -16.99 13.58
CA HIS A 669 3.49 -15.64 13.17
C HIS A 669 3.30 -15.36 11.68
N MET A 670 3.15 -16.39 10.84
CA MET A 670 2.84 -16.24 9.41
C MET A 670 1.72 -17.20 8.99
N PRO A 671 0.57 -17.18 9.69
CA PRO A 671 -0.48 -18.19 9.52
C PRO A 671 -1.01 -18.17 8.10
N ARG A 672 -1.46 -19.33 7.60
CA ARG A 672 -2.02 -19.46 6.26
C ARG A 672 -3.45 -18.89 6.21
N ILE A 673 -3.55 -17.58 6.08
CA ILE A 673 -4.82 -16.83 6.07
C ILE A 673 -4.95 -15.89 4.87
N MET A 674 -3.98 -15.82 3.96
CA MET A 674 -4.16 -15.03 2.74
C MET A 674 -4.71 -15.91 1.62
N ASP A 675 -5.86 -15.56 1.05
CA ASP A 675 -6.43 -16.19 -0.13
C ASP A 675 -5.52 -15.95 -1.36
N ALA A 676 -5.15 -17.04 -2.05
CA ALA A 676 -4.22 -17.06 -3.17
C ALA A 676 -4.62 -18.18 -4.14
N LEU A 677 -5.12 -17.87 -5.35
CA LEU A 677 -5.40 -18.89 -6.40
C LEU A 677 -6.11 -20.16 -5.87
N LEU A 678 -7.13 -19.98 -5.03
CA LEU A 678 -7.90 -21.04 -4.35
C LEU A 678 -7.15 -21.91 -3.33
N PHE A 679 -6.06 -21.40 -2.75
CA PHE A 679 -5.48 -21.91 -1.51
C PHE A 679 -5.20 -20.77 -0.52
N ARG A 680 -4.74 -21.10 0.68
CA ARG A 680 -4.30 -20.10 1.66
C ARG A 680 -2.78 -20.03 1.78
N ALA A 681 -2.22 -18.89 1.45
CA ALA A 681 -0.83 -18.52 1.63
C ALA A 681 -0.57 -17.90 3.02
N SER A 682 0.70 -17.87 3.41
CA SER A 682 1.15 -17.28 4.67
C SER A 682 0.97 -15.77 4.72
N TYR A 683 0.51 -15.26 5.86
CA TYR A 683 0.39 -13.83 6.13
C TYR A 683 1.75 -13.20 6.45
N HIS A 684 1.96 -11.96 5.99
CA HIS A 684 3.26 -11.29 6.06
C HIS A 684 3.34 -10.15 7.08
N GLN A 685 2.28 -9.89 7.85
CA GLN A 685 2.41 -9.12 9.09
C GLN A 685 2.94 -10.06 10.19
N ILE A 686 4.25 -10.26 10.20
CA ILE A 686 4.93 -11.37 10.91
C ILE A 686 4.68 -11.35 12.44
N ASP A 687 4.50 -10.17 13.03
CA ASP A 687 4.23 -10.00 14.46
C ASP A 687 2.74 -9.96 14.82
N ASP A 688 1.85 -10.30 13.88
CA ASP A 688 0.42 -10.47 14.16
C ASP A 688 0.19 -11.74 15.00
N ILE A 689 -0.16 -11.55 16.27
CA ILE A 689 -0.41 -12.63 17.23
C ILE A 689 -1.92 -12.88 17.30
N PRO A 690 -2.37 -14.15 17.46
CA PRO A 690 -3.76 -14.52 17.72
C PRO A 690 -4.58 -13.54 18.59
N ASN A 691 -5.46 -12.75 17.97
CA ASN A 691 -6.37 -11.86 18.68
C ASN A 691 -7.70 -12.58 18.97
N ALA A 692 -7.82 -13.15 20.17
CA ALA A 692 -9.03 -13.86 20.59
C ALA A 692 -10.27 -12.95 20.63
N GLU A 693 -10.13 -11.67 20.96
CA GLU A 693 -11.26 -10.73 21.04
C GLU A 693 -11.85 -10.43 19.65
N MET A 694 -10.99 -10.19 18.66
CA MET A 694 -11.43 -9.95 17.28
C MET A 694 -12.05 -11.21 16.66
N THR A 695 -11.45 -12.39 16.89
CA THR A 695 -12.05 -13.66 16.46
C THR A 695 -13.37 -13.93 17.15
N LYS A 696 -13.53 -13.58 18.44
CA LYS A 696 -14.82 -13.69 19.13
C LYS A 696 -15.87 -12.76 18.52
N ARG A 697 -15.46 -11.54 18.15
CA ARG A 697 -16.35 -10.53 17.57
C ARG A 697 -16.82 -10.89 16.16
N PHE A 698 -15.90 -11.27 15.29
CA PHE A 698 -16.14 -11.44 13.85
C PHE A 698 -16.19 -12.89 13.39
N GLY A 699 -15.78 -13.84 14.24
CA GLY A 699 -15.70 -15.26 13.90
C GLY A 699 -14.39 -15.62 13.17
N GLN A 700 -14.11 -16.93 13.10
CA GLN A 700 -12.90 -17.47 12.47
C GLN A 700 -12.82 -17.23 10.95
N GLU A 701 -13.95 -16.98 10.29
CA GLU A 701 -13.97 -16.68 8.85
C GLU A 701 -13.50 -15.25 8.55
N GLU A 702 -13.94 -14.28 9.37
CA GLU A 702 -13.72 -12.84 9.13
C GLU A 702 -12.66 -12.22 10.05
N SER A 703 -12.11 -13.01 10.99
CA SER A 703 -10.97 -12.69 11.84
C SER A 703 -10.26 -14.00 12.24
N PRO A 704 -9.52 -14.64 11.31
CA PRO A 704 -8.92 -15.94 11.55
C PRO A 704 -7.84 -15.91 12.63
N ASN A 705 -7.92 -16.85 13.56
CA ASN A 705 -6.96 -17.07 14.62
C ASN A 705 -6.03 -18.23 14.27
N ALA A 706 -4.71 -18.05 14.40
CA ALA A 706 -3.73 -19.09 14.08
C ALA A 706 -3.90 -20.37 14.92
N CYS A 707 -4.30 -20.25 16.19
CA CYS A 707 -4.53 -21.40 17.06
C CYS A 707 -5.69 -22.28 16.54
N LEU A 708 -6.77 -21.63 16.08
CA LEU A 708 -7.97 -22.30 15.60
C LEU A 708 -7.81 -22.91 14.19
N LEU A 709 -6.67 -22.67 13.51
CA LEU A 709 -6.32 -23.41 12.29
C LEU A 709 -5.95 -24.87 12.59
N CYS A 710 -5.38 -25.14 13.77
CA CYS A 710 -5.03 -26.50 14.21
C CYS A 710 -6.05 -27.06 15.23
N HIS A 711 -6.60 -26.20 16.09
CA HIS A 711 -7.57 -26.57 17.11
C HIS A 711 -9.01 -26.32 16.65
N THR A 712 -9.43 -27.03 15.59
CA THR A 712 -10.72 -26.81 14.91
C THR A 712 -11.95 -27.05 15.79
N GLU A 713 -11.81 -27.87 16.84
CA GLU A 713 -12.87 -28.16 17.82
C GLU A 713 -12.95 -27.14 18.97
N LYS A 714 -12.20 -26.04 18.89
CA LYS A 714 -12.14 -24.98 19.91
C LYS A 714 -12.69 -23.67 19.35
N ASN A 715 -12.92 -22.72 20.24
CA ASN A 715 -13.47 -21.41 19.91
C ASN A 715 -12.56 -20.27 20.43
N ALA A 716 -12.94 -19.03 20.14
CA ALA A 716 -12.19 -17.84 20.52
C ALA A 716 -12.09 -17.68 22.05
N GLU A 717 -13.12 -18.07 22.80
CA GLU A 717 -13.08 -18.10 24.27
C GLU A 717 -11.94 -18.97 24.79
N TRP A 718 -11.82 -20.20 24.26
CA TRP A 718 -10.74 -21.12 24.63
C TRP A 718 -9.36 -20.52 24.33
N VAL A 719 -9.19 -19.85 23.18
CA VAL A 719 -7.92 -19.17 22.86
C VAL A 719 -7.62 -18.08 23.90
N GLY A 720 -8.61 -17.25 24.22
CA GLY A 720 -8.48 -16.19 25.22
C GLY A 720 -8.10 -16.72 26.60
N GLU A 721 -8.71 -17.83 27.04
CA GLU A 721 -8.38 -18.51 28.30
C GLU A 721 -6.95 -19.05 28.31
N LYS A 722 -6.52 -19.74 27.24
CA LYS A 722 -5.16 -20.30 27.14
C LYS A 722 -4.11 -19.21 27.13
N MET A 723 -4.27 -18.18 26.30
CA MET A 723 -3.31 -17.08 26.20
C MET A 723 -3.22 -16.29 27.51
N SER A 724 -4.33 -16.09 28.20
CA SER A 724 -4.34 -15.43 29.51
C SER A 724 -3.62 -16.26 30.58
N GLY A 725 -3.76 -17.59 30.54
CA GLY A 725 -3.07 -18.51 31.44
C GLY A 725 -1.56 -18.65 31.20
N TRP A 726 -1.05 -18.18 30.06
CA TRP A 726 0.37 -18.28 29.70
C TRP A 726 1.22 -17.07 30.11
N ARG A 727 0.61 -15.98 30.59
CA ARG A 727 1.37 -14.76 30.94
C ARG A 727 2.38 -15.02 32.07
N PRO A 728 3.67 -14.73 31.88
CA PRO A 728 4.48 -14.21 32.97
C PRO A 728 3.95 -12.80 33.30
N LEU A 729 3.75 -12.49 34.59
CA LEU A 729 3.48 -11.13 35.05
C LEU A 729 4.48 -10.16 34.39
N ARG A 730 4.03 -9.30 33.47
CA ARG A 730 4.81 -8.14 33.03
C ARG A 730 4.16 -6.89 33.58
N THR A 731 4.93 -6.31 34.50
CA THR A 731 4.88 -4.94 34.97
C THR A 731 4.65 -3.96 33.84
N SER A 732 3.69 -3.06 34.05
CA SER A 732 3.47 -1.85 33.29
C SER A 732 4.78 -1.06 33.15
N ALA A 733 5.30 -0.94 31.93
CA ALA A 733 6.14 0.18 31.56
C ALA A 733 5.31 1.07 30.63
N ARG A 734 5.18 2.32 31.05
CA ARG A 734 4.34 3.39 30.50
C ARG A 734 4.73 3.80 29.09
#